data_AF-A0A9E7HPS8-F1
#
_entry.id   AF-A0A9E7HPS8-F1
#
_cell.length_a   1.000
_cell.length_b   1.000
_cell.length_c   1.000
_cell.angle_alpha   90.00
_cell.angle_beta   90.00
_cell.angle_gamma   90.00
#
_symmetry.space_group_name_H-M   'P 1'
#
loop_
_entity.id
_entity.type
_entity.pdbx_description
1 polymer ?
#
loop_
_entity_poly.entity_id
_entity_poly.type
_entity_poly.pdbx_seq_one_letter_code
_entity_poly.pdbx_strand_id
1 'polypeptide(L)'
;MAEGSESGYGQLAKMDSTESRWVARDEEEDSDEEGESSSHRMGLESEEEDDNVEQRLIRTAPRIDSFDVEALEVPGAPRNDFEDDSLGRHIVLALQTLGVVFGDVGTSPLYTFDVLFNKYSLSQKEDVLGALSLVLYTLILIPLVKYILVVLWANDDGEGGTFALYSLICRNAKASLLPNQLPSDARISSFRLKVPSPELERSLKIKEYLENSLLLKKLLLILVLFGTSMVIADGVVTPAMSVMSAFSGLKLGISSVEQDEVVMISIASLIVLFSVQRFGTSKVGLAVGPALFIWFCSLGFVGIYNLFKYGTDVLRAFSPVYIYYFFQRNPTQAWMSLGGCLLCATGSEAMFADLCYFSVRSVQLTFLFLVLPCLILGYLGQAAFLMENFTENQQVFFSSIPSGAFWPVFLIATIAALIASRAMTTATFSCIKQSIALGCFPRLKIIHTSRKFMGQIYIPVINWFLLVSCVAFVATFGNIYEIGNAYGIAELGVMIMTTILVTIIMLLIWQINIVFVLCFFTFFLGLELLFFSSVLGSVVDGSWVMLVFAAVLFLIMYIWNYGSKLKYETEVKQKLSMDLMMELGSNLGTIRAPGIGLVYNELVKGIPAIFGHFLTTLPAIHSMIIFVCIKYVPVPVVPQTERFLFRRVCPKSFHVFRCIARYGYKDARKEHHLIFEQLLIESLEKFIRREAQERSLESDEDRDTDSENEVSCSNILVAPNGSVYSLGVPLMAGYSGIDKTISEASTSFDEPRDETVTDARQSLERELSFIHKAKESGVVYLLGHGDIRARKESWFIKKLVINYFYAFLRRNCRRGIASLSVPHTNLMQVGMTYMV
;
A
#
# COMPACT_ATOMS: atom_id res chain seq x y z
N MET A 1 -23.66 -43.56 -54.02
CA MET A 1 -22.42 -44.09 -54.61
C MET A 1 -21.29 -43.61 -53.70
N ALA A 2 -20.99 -44.39 -52.66
CA ALA A 2 -19.88 -45.36 -52.57
C ALA A 2 -18.60 -44.62 -52.10
N GLU A 3 -18.20 -44.68 -50.82
CA GLU A 3 -17.44 -45.75 -50.10
C GLU A 3 -15.96 -45.91 -50.52
N GLY A 4 -15.09 -46.06 -49.51
CA GLY A 4 -13.69 -46.55 -49.57
C GLY A 4 -12.65 -45.47 -49.20
N SER A 5 -11.94 -45.40 -48.06
CA SER A 5 -11.18 -46.36 -47.20
C SER A 5 -9.88 -46.92 -47.80
N GLU A 6 -8.87 -47.06 -46.91
CA GLU A 6 -7.51 -47.67 -47.04
C GLU A 6 -6.37 -46.72 -47.47
N SER A 7 -5.40 -46.34 -46.60
CA SER A 7 -4.38 -47.04 -45.79
C SER A 7 -3.06 -47.30 -46.53
N GLY A 8 -1.94 -46.84 -45.94
CA GLY A 8 -0.70 -47.63 -45.90
C GLY A 8 0.56 -47.10 -46.58
N TYR A 9 1.45 -46.53 -45.75
CA TYR A 9 2.91 -46.77 -45.64
C TYR A 9 3.97 -46.31 -46.67
N GLY A 10 5.05 -45.71 -46.11
CA GLY A 10 6.42 -45.61 -46.64
C GLY A 10 7.02 -44.19 -46.54
N GLN A 11 7.52 -43.69 -45.40
CA GLN A 11 8.75 -44.00 -44.63
C GLN A 11 10.07 -43.41 -45.23
N LEU A 12 10.66 -42.43 -44.53
CA LEU A 12 12.11 -42.23 -44.27
C LEU A 12 12.25 -41.08 -43.24
N ALA A 13 12.37 -41.32 -41.93
CA ALA A 13 13.54 -41.77 -41.16
C ALA A 13 14.60 -40.66 -40.88
N LYS A 14 14.63 -40.15 -39.63
CA LYS A 14 15.71 -40.44 -38.67
C LYS A 14 15.37 -39.96 -37.24
N MET A 15 15.33 -40.94 -36.34
CA MET A 15 15.49 -40.92 -34.87
C MET A 15 16.93 -40.45 -34.51
N ASP A 16 17.38 -40.16 -33.28
CA ASP A 16 16.89 -40.42 -31.92
C ASP A 16 17.73 -39.63 -30.88
N SER A 17 17.26 -39.68 -29.62
CA SER A 17 18.05 -39.78 -28.37
C SER A 17 18.57 -38.53 -27.59
N THR A 18 17.85 -38.26 -26.50
CA THR A 18 18.24 -38.22 -25.06
C THR A 18 19.38 -37.37 -24.48
N GLU A 19 18.98 -36.63 -23.43
CA GLU A 19 19.63 -36.35 -22.14
C GLU A 19 20.76 -35.29 -21.98
N SER A 20 20.59 -34.53 -20.88
CA SER A 20 21.57 -33.90 -19.99
C SER A 20 21.95 -32.41 -20.14
N ARG A 21 21.49 -31.65 -19.13
CA ARG A 21 22.26 -30.82 -18.18
C ARG A 21 23.40 -29.88 -18.67
N TRP A 22 23.22 -28.60 -18.32
CA TRP A 22 24.20 -27.54 -17.97
C TRP A 22 24.96 -26.75 -19.06
N VAL A 23 24.91 -25.42 -18.85
CA VAL A 23 25.91 -24.36 -19.09
C VAL A 23 26.51 -24.20 -20.48
N ALA A 24 26.26 -23.03 -21.08
CA ALA A 24 27.22 -22.33 -21.92
C ALA A 24 27.36 -20.89 -21.38
N ARG A 25 28.56 -20.63 -20.86
CA ARG A 25 29.20 -19.31 -20.81
C ARG A 25 30.22 -19.29 -21.96
N ASP A 26 30.82 -18.12 -22.16
CA ASP A 26 32.00 -17.79 -22.98
C ASP A 26 31.62 -16.99 -24.22
N GLU A 27 32.34 -15.95 -24.64
CA GLU A 27 33.79 -15.64 -24.54
C GLU A 27 33.96 -14.11 -24.26
N GLU A 28 35.10 -13.49 -23.92
CA GLU A 28 36.50 -13.77 -24.26
C GLU A 28 37.42 -12.81 -23.46
N GLU A 29 38.51 -13.31 -22.87
CA GLU A 29 39.90 -12.92 -23.20
C GLU A 29 40.89 -13.55 -22.19
N ASP A 30 41.66 -14.50 -22.72
CA ASP A 30 42.70 -15.31 -22.08
C ASP A 30 44.02 -14.56 -21.86
N SER A 31 44.78 -15.00 -20.87
CA SER A 31 46.17 -15.47 -21.07
C SER A 31 46.70 -16.09 -19.77
N ASP A 32 46.72 -17.43 -19.75
CA ASP A 32 47.86 -18.33 -19.57
C ASP A 32 49.11 -17.75 -18.85
N GLU A 33 49.80 -18.43 -17.94
CA GLU A 33 50.00 -19.88 -17.81
C GLU A 33 50.63 -20.22 -16.43
N GLU A 34 50.57 -21.51 -16.13
CA GLU A 34 51.01 -22.31 -14.98
C GLU A 34 52.52 -22.15 -14.62
N GLY A 35 53.06 -22.56 -13.47
CA GLY A 35 52.57 -23.40 -12.39
C GLY A 35 53.66 -23.64 -11.31
N GLU A 36 53.29 -24.52 -10.37
CA GLU A 36 54.12 -25.38 -9.52
C GLU A 36 55.03 -24.84 -8.40
N SER A 37 54.57 -25.19 -7.19
CA SER A 37 55.29 -26.00 -6.19
C SER A 37 56.08 -25.33 -5.06
N SER A 38 55.95 -26.01 -3.92
CA SER A 38 56.33 -25.72 -2.55
C SER A 38 57.84 -25.67 -2.28
N SER A 39 58.28 -24.82 -1.34
CA SER A 39 58.96 -25.25 -0.09
C SER A 39 59.53 -24.07 0.74
N HIS A 40 59.29 -24.13 2.05
CA HIS A 40 60.18 -23.76 3.17
C HIS A 40 61.16 -22.57 3.06
N ARG A 41 61.01 -21.53 3.91
CA ARG A 41 61.77 -21.33 5.19
C ARG A 41 61.59 -19.92 5.78
N MET A 42 61.18 -19.93 7.06
CA MET A 42 61.56 -19.12 8.23
C MET A 42 62.61 -17.99 8.12
N GLY A 43 62.32 -16.86 8.77
CA GLY A 43 63.26 -15.84 9.28
C GLY A 43 62.61 -14.44 9.32
N LEU A 44 61.94 -14.05 10.40
CA LEU A 44 62.40 -13.27 11.59
C LEU A 44 62.59 -11.76 11.37
N GLU A 45 61.82 -10.98 12.14
CA GLU A 45 62.03 -9.58 12.61
C GLU A 45 61.84 -8.47 11.55
N SER A 46 61.12 -7.35 11.76
CA SER A 46 60.61 -6.64 12.94
C SER A 46 59.64 -5.51 12.49
N GLU A 47 58.59 -5.22 13.28
CA GLU A 47 58.07 -3.89 13.73
C GLU A 47 57.95 -2.72 12.70
N GLU A 48 56.87 -1.95 12.50
CA GLU A 48 55.68 -1.51 13.27
C GLU A 48 54.57 -1.01 12.29
N GLU A 49 53.38 -0.72 12.85
CA GLU A 49 52.32 0.23 12.40
C GLU A 49 50.93 -0.31 12.00
N ASP A 50 50.04 -0.10 12.97
CA ASP A 50 48.63 0.32 12.93
C ASP A 50 47.49 -0.64 12.55
N ASP A 51 46.74 -0.95 13.61
CA ASP A 51 45.43 -1.58 13.67
C ASP A 51 44.38 -0.86 12.82
N ASN A 52 43.90 -1.54 11.77
CA ASN A 52 42.56 -1.32 11.22
C ASN A 52 41.86 -2.65 11.06
N VAL A 53 41.29 -3.14 12.16
CA VAL A 53 40.34 -4.26 12.16
C VAL A 53 39.05 -3.76 11.48
N GLU A 54 38.91 -4.03 10.18
CA GLU A 54 37.62 -3.96 9.49
C GLU A 54 36.60 -4.81 10.25
N GLN A 55 35.71 -4.15 10.99
CA GLN A 55 34.51 -4.74 11.56
C GLN A 55 33.64 -5.25 10.42
N ARG A 56 33.79 -6.53 10.07
CA ARG A 56 32.77 -7.28 9.33
C ARG A 56 31.49 -7.29 10.16
N LEU A 57 30.58 -6.39 9.81
CA LEU A 57 29.20 -6.33 10.29
C LEU A 57 28.43 -7.59 9.86
N ILE A 58 28.64 -8.70 10.55
CA ILE A 58 27.69 -9.82 10.52
C ILE A 58 26.52 -9.41 11.42
N ARG A 59 25.57 -8.67 10.86
CA ARG A 59 24.33 -8.30 11.55
C ARG A 59 23.43 -9.53 11.57
N THR A 60 23.51 -10.31 12.65
CA THR A 60 22.67 -11.47 12.89
C THR A 60 21.20 -11.03 12.85
N ALA A 61 20.43 -11.54 11.89
CA ALA A 61 19.00 -11.26 11.83
C ALA A 61 18.30 -11.81 13.09
N PRO A 62 17.26 -11.14 13.61
CA PRO A 62 16.48 -11.70 14.72
C PRO A 62 15.86 -13.04 14.27
N ARG A 63 15.95 -14.09 15.12
CA ARG A 63 15.28 -15.39 14.89
C ARG A 63 13.82 -15.14 14.53
N ILE A 64 13.44 -15.46 13.29
CA ILE A 64 12.07 -15.30 12.77
C ILE A 64 11.25 -16.49 13.25
N ASP A 65 10.06 -16.21 13.78
CA ASP A 65 9.14 -17.25 14.18
C ASP A 65 8.44 -17.87 12.95
N SER A 66 8.60 -19.18 12.73
CA SER A 66 8.14 -19.89 11.52
C SER A 66 6.63 -19.76 11.29
N PHE A 67 5.85 -19.56 12.35
CA PHE A 67 4.39 -19.49 12.29
C PHE A 67 3.86 -18.18 11.72
N ASP A 68 4.57 -17.06 11.93
CA ASP A 68 4.18 -15.78 11.33
C ASP A 68 4.41 -15.80 9.81
N VAL A 69 5.45 -16.53 9.38
CA VAL A 69 5.87 -16.76 8.00
C VAL A 69 4.84 -17.63 7.28
N GLU A 70 4.50 -18.77 7.86
CA GLU A 70 3.47 -19.68 7.35
C GLU A 70 2.13 -18.97 7.25
N ALA A 71 1.79 -18.09 8.22
CA ALA A 71 0.56 -17.29 8.23
C ALA A 71 0.40 -16.30 7.07
N LEU A 72 1.44 -16.05 6.28
CA LEU A 72 1.42 -15.14 5.13
C LEU A 72 1.41 -15.86 3.79
N GLU A 73 1.94 -17.08 3.75
CA GLU A 73 2.00 -17.90 2.55
C GLU A 73 0.74 -18.76 2.48
N VAL A 74 -0.04 -18.57 1.42
CA VAL A 74 -1.18 -19.41 1.06
C VAL A 74 -0.67 -20.33 -0.06
N PRO A 75 -0.44 -21.63 0.21
CA PRO A 75 -0.12 -22.61 -0.82
C PRO A 75 -1.18 -22.56 -1.93
N GLY A 76 -0.77 -22.35 -3.18
CA GLY A 76 -1.70 -22.29 -4.31
C GLY A 76 -2.50 -20.99 -4.44
N ALA A 77 -2.17 -19.91 -3.70
CA ALA A 77 -2.59 -18.59 -4.12
C ALA A 77 -2.10 -18.37 -5.56
N PRO A 78 -2.95 -17.92 -6.50
CA PRO A 78 -2.49 -17.57 -7.82
C PRO A 78 -1.44 -16.48 -7.63
N ARG A 79 -0.15 -16.84 -7.74
CA ARG A 79 0.80 -15.92 -8.33
C ARG A 79 0.14 -15.50 -9.63
N ASN A 80 0.12 -14.20 -9.89
CA ASN A 80 -0.39 -13.70 -11.15
C ASN A 80 0.48 -14.28 -12.28
N ASP A 81 0.18 -15.51 -12.69
CA ASP A 81 0.61 -16.09 -13.94
C ASP A 81 -0.27 -15.37 -14.96
N PHE A 82 0.23 -14.20 -15.36
CA PHE A 82 -0.26 -13.44 -16.50
C PHE A 82 0.12 -14.17 -17.79
N GLU A 83 -0.26 -15.43 -17.92
CA GLU A 83 -0.05 -16.25 -19.11
C GLU A 83 -1.43 -16.71 -19.59
N ASP A 84 -2.09 -15.83 -20.33
CA ASP A 84 -3.12 -16.21 -21.31
C ASP A 84 -3.21 -15.04 -22.31
N ASP A 85 -2.34 -15.15 -23.32
CA ASP A 85 -2.01 -14.17 -24.36
C ASP A 85 -3.13 -14.10 -25.42
N SER A 86 -4.13 -13.24 -25.19
CA SER A 86 -5.07 -12.87 -26.24
C SER A 86 -5.06 -11.36 -26.44
N LEU A 87 -4.74 -10.92 -27.65
CA LEU A 87 -4.72 -9.50 -28.05
C LEU A 87 -6.02 -8.77 -27.67
N GLY A 88 -7.17 -9.46 -27.71
CA GLY A 88 -8.45 -8.91 -27.27
C GLY A 88 -8.49 -8.56 -25.77
N ARG A 89 -7.82 -9.32 -24.91
CA ARG A 89 -7.73 -9.02 -23.46
C ARG A 89 -6.84 -7.80 -23.20
N HIS A 90 -5.76 -7.62 -23.98
CA HIS A 90 -4.94 -6.41 -23.91
C HIS A 90 -5.68 -5.15 -24.33
N ILE A 91 -6.52 -5.23 -25.36
CA ILE A 91 -7.35 -4.10 -25.82
C ILE A 91 -8.41 -3.76 -24.76
N VAL A 92 -9.09 -4.76 -24.20
CA VAL A 92 -10.07 -4.56 -23.13
C VAL A 92 -9.43 -3.98 -21.87
N LEU A 93 -8.24 -4.47 -21.50
CA LEU A 93 -7.46 -3.93 -20.39
C LEU A 93 -7.08 -2.47 -20.68
N ALA A 94 -6.51 -2.16 -21.84
CA ALA A 94 -6.13 -0.80 -22.24
C ALA A 94 -7.30 0.18 -22.22
N LEU A 95 -8.48 -0.23 -22.69
CA LEU A 95 -9.71 0.56 -22.61
C LEU A 95 -10.17 0.76 -21.15
N GLN A 96 -10.04 -0.24 -20.29
CA GLN A 96 -10.31 -0.09 -18.87
C GLN A 96 -9.31 0.85 -18.20
N THR A 97 -8.03 0.79 -18.57
CA THR A 97 -6.98 1.71 -18.11
C THR A 97 -7.33 3.14 -18.46
N LEU A 98 -7.79 3.36 -19.70
CA LEU A 98 -8.23 4.66 -20.19
C LEU A 98 -9.32 5.28 -19.30
N GLY A 99 -10.29 4.44 -18.95
CA GLY A 99 -11.46 4.80 -18.16
C GLY A 99 -11.16 5.31 -16.76
N VAL A 100 -10.19 4.69 -16.08
CA VAL A 100 -9.92 4.90 -14.66
C VAL A 100 -8.78 5.88 -14.43
N VAL A 101 -7.75 5.84 -15.28
CA VAL A 101 -6.47 6.51 -14.99
C VAL A 101 -6.38 7.89 -15.65
N PHE A 102 -6.92 8.06 -16.87
CA PHE A 102 -6.66 9.25 -17.68
C PHE A 102 -7.84 10.23 -17.77
N GLY A 103 -8.92 9.98 -17.03
CA GLY A 103 -10.10 10.86 -17.05
C GLY A 103 -9.78 12.28 -16.62
N ASP A 104 -9.04 12.43 -15.53
CA ASP A 104 -8.74 13.74 -14.95
C ASP A 104 -7.88 14.61 -15.88
N VAL A 105 -6.68 14.12 -16.24
CA VAL A 105 -5.78 14.78 -17.18
C VAL A 105 -6.44 15.06 -18.55
N GLY A 106 -7.34 14.16 -18.97
CA GLY A 106 -8.10 14.25 -20.21
C GLY A 106 -9.14 15.37 -20.25
N THR A 107 -9.60 15.85 -19.09
CA THR A 107 -10.61 16.92 -18.99
C THR A 107 -10.02 18.32 -18.79
N SER A 108 -8.72 18.43 -18.54
CA SER A 108 -8.02 19.72 -18.43
C SER A 108 -8.26 20.72 -19.56
N PRO A 109 -8.41 20.32 -20.85
CA PRO A 109 -8.66 21.27 -21.92
C PRO A 109 -9.98 22.03 -21.78
N LEU A 110 -10.91 21.58 -20.93
CA LEU A 110 -12.18 22.27 -20.65
C LEU A 110 -12.00 23.59 -19.89
N TYR A 111 -10.88 23.78 -19.20
CA TYR A 111 -10.72 24.92 -18.30
C TYR A 111 -9.34 25.59 -18.30
N THR A 112 -8.28 24.93 -18.79
CA THR A 112 -6.92 25.50 -18.73
C THR A 112 -6.82 26.89 -19.35
N PHE A 113 -7.26 27.06 -20.61
CA PHE A 113 -7.13 28.37 -21.28
C PHE A 113 -8.07 29.43 -20.69
N ASP A 114 -9.25 29.04 -20.22
CA ASP A 114 -10.17 29.97 -19.55
C ASP A 114 -9.52 30.56 -18.30
N VAL A 115 -8.91 29.72 -17.45
CA VAL A 115 -8.25 30.20 -16.23
C VAL A 115 -6.94 30.94 -16.55
N LEU A 116 -6.19 30.49 -17.57
CA LEU A 116 -4.95 31.13 -18.01
C LEU A 116 -5.17 32.59 -18.46
N PHE A 117 -6.14 32.81 -19.35
CA PHE A 117 -6.40 34.12 -19.95
C PHE A 117 -7.27 35.03 -19.07
N ASN A 118 -7.82 34.53 -17.96
CA ASN A 118 -8.48 35.41 -16.98
C ASN A 118 -7.52 36.43 -16.36
N LYS A 119 -6.25 36.05 -16.15
CA LYS A 119 -5.21 36.93 -15.57
C LYS A 119 -4.31 37.59 -16.63
N TYR A 120 -4.51 37.28 -17.91
CA TYR A 120 -3.70 37.77 -19.03
C TYR A 120 -4.59 38.29 -20.16
N SER A 121 -4.53 39.59 -20.43
CA SER A 121 -5.31 40.20 -21.52
C SER A 121 -4.68 39.90 -22.88
N LEU A 122 -5.39 39.16 -23.74
CA LEU A 122 -4.97 38.89 -25.12
C LEU A 122 -4.96 40.19 -25.94
N SER A 123 -3.76 40.67 -26.29
CA SER A 123 -3.59 41.87 -27.12
C SER A 123 -3.00 41.52 -28.49
N GLN A 124 -2.21 40.45 -28.59
CA GLN A 124 -1.52 40.05 -29.82
C GLN A 124 -1.60 38.54 -30.08
N LYS A 125 -1.52 38.15 -31.37
CA LYS A 125 -1.46 36.74 -31.82
C LYS A 125 -0.35 35.94 -31.15
N GLU A 126 0.78 36.60 -30.94
CA GLU A 126 2.00 36.01 -30.38
C GLU A 126 1.85 35.68 -28.89
N ASP A 127 0.93 36.34 -28.18
CA ASP A 127 0.64 36.04 -26.77
C ASP A 127 -0.03 34.66 -26.63
N VAL A 128 -0.94 34.33 -27.55
CA VAL A 128 -1.58 33.00 -27.65
C VAL A 128 -0.52 31.93 -27.92
N LEU A 129 0.44 32.24 -28.78
CA LEU A 129 1.49 31.30 -29.18
C LEU A 129 2.49 31.03 -28.04
N GLY A 130 2.81 32.06 -27.25
CA GLY A 130 3.58 31.95 -26.03
C GLY A 130 2.88 31.14 -24.94
N ALA A 131 1.60 31.44 -24.69
CA ALA A 131 0.73 30.71 -23.77
C ALA A 131 0.60 29.22 -24.15
N LEU A 132 0.41 28.92 -25.43
CA LEU A 132 0.36 27.55 -25.92
C LEU A 132 1.70 26.83 -25.73
N SER A 133 2.83 27.49 -26.03
CA SER A 133 4.15 26.91 -25.82
C SER A 133 4.35 26.52 -24.34
N LEU A 134 3.93 27.39 -23.43
CA LEU A 134 3.94 27.14 -21.99
C LEU A 134 3.12 25.88 -21.62
N VAL A 135 1.91 25.74 -22.14
CA VAL A 135 1.05 24.56 -21.91
C VAL A 135 1.68 23.28 -22.46
N LEU A 136 2.21 23.31 -23.69
CA LEU A 136 2.87 22.15 -24.32
C LEU A 136 4.05 21.65 -23.49
N TYR A 137 4.95 22.55 -23.08
CA TYR A 137 6.09 22.18 -22.25
C TYR A 137 5.69 21.76 -20.85
N THR A 138 4.62 22.32 -20.27
CA THR A 138 4.09 21.86 -18.98
C THR A 138 3.56 20.42 -19.06
N LEU A 139 2.83 20.06 -20.14
CA LEU A 139 2.38 18.69 -20.40
C LEU A 139 3.54 17.70 -20.63
N ILE A 140 4.58 18.13 -21.34
CA ILE A 140 5.76 17.30 -21.60
C ILE A 140 6.58 17.12 -20.32
N LEU A 141 6.84 18.18 -19.56
CA LEU A 141 7.72 18.10 -18.40
C LEU A 141 7.05 17.40 -17.21
N ILE A 142 5.79 17.72 -16.91
CA ILE A 142 5.11 17.20 -15.71
C ILE A 142 4.46 15.83 -16.01
N PRO A 143 3.35 15.69 -16.75
CA PRO A 143 2.77 14.38 -17.05
C PRO A 143 3.74 13.38 -17.69
N LEU A 144 4.42 13.75 -18.79
CA LEU A 144 5.24 12.79 -19.55
C LEU A 144 6.57 12.50 -18.84
N VAL A 145 7.43 13.49 -18.65
CA VAL A 145 8.80 13.24 -18.15
C VAL A 145 8.79 12.92 -16.65
N LYS A 146 8.17 13.73 -15.80
CA LYS A 146 8.13 13.46 -14.36
C LYS A 146 7.30 12.23 -14.05
N TYR A 147 6.02 12.22 -14.42
CA TYR A 147 5.12 11.19 -13.91
C TYR A 147 5.23 9.86 -14.66
N ILE A 148 5.02 9.87 -15.99
CA ILE A 148 4.97 8.65 -16.82
C ILE A 148 6.32 7.93 -16.87
N LEU A 149 7.42 8.66 -17.07
CA LEU A 149 8.75 8.05 -17.23
C LEU A 149 9.44 7.74 -15.90
N VAL A 150 9.21 8.53 -14.84
CA VAL A 150 9.93 8.41 -13.57
C VAL A 150 9.01 7.97 -12.42
N VAL A 151 8.04 8.78 -12.02
CA VAL A 151 7.25 8.54 -10.78
C VAL A 151 6.46 7.23 -10.82
N LEU A 152 5.94 6.80 -11.98
CA LEU A 152 5.19 5.53 -12.09
C LEU A 152 6.02 4.29 -11.68
N TRP A 153 7.35 4.35 -11.80
CA TRP A 153 8.23 3.27 -11.34
C TRP A 153 8.38 3.23 -9.81
N ALA A 154 8.05 4.32 -9.12
CA ALA A 154 8.08 4.42 -7.67
C ALA A 154 6.74 3.93 -7.08
N ASN A 155 6.46 2.63 -7.21
CA ASN A 155 5.25 2.00 -6.68
C ASN A 155 5.57 0.95 -5.61
N ASP A 156 4.59 0.66 -4.74
CA ASP A 156 4.67 -0.37 -3.70
C ASP A 156 3.75 -1.54 -4.07
N ASP A 157 4.33 -2.60 -4.64
CA ASP A 157 3.61 -3.80 -5.11
C ASP A 157 2.43 -3.47 -6.06
N GLY A 158 2.63 -2.46 -6.93
CA GLY A 158 1.64 -1.98 -7.89
C GLY A 158 0.73 -0.86 -7.36
N GLU A 159 0.73 -0.56 -6.06
CA GLU A 159 0.03 0.61 -5.52
C GLU A 159 0.88 1.89 -5.67
N GLY A 160 0.27 3.00 -6.10
CA GLY A 160 0.92 4.30 -6.21
C GLY A 160 0.30 5.36 -5.30
N GLY A 161 0.82 6.58 -5.35
CA GLY A 161 0.42 7.70 -4.51
C GLY A 161 1.33 7.94 -3.29
N THR A 162 1.10 9.06 -2.61
CA THR A 162 1.91 9.56 -1.48
C THR A 162 2.07 8.56 -0.33
N PHE A 163 1.02 7.83 0.05
CA PHE A 163 1.11 6.81 1.11
C PHE A 163 1.79 5.50 0.66
N ALA A 164 1.67 5.13 -0.61
CA ALA A 164 2.43 4.00 -1.16
C ALA A 164 3.94 4.30 -1.14
N LEU A 165 4.34 5.51 -1.54
CA LEU A 165 5.73 5.96 -1.40
C LEU A 165 6.21 5.90 0.05
N TYR A 166 5.40 6.36 1.00
CA TYR A 166 5.73 6.30 2.42
C TYR A 166 5.80 4.86 2.97
N SER A 167 4.88 3.99 2.56
CA SER A 167 4.90 2.56 2.88
C SER A 167 6.21 1.92 2.41
N LEU A 168 6.61 2.20 1.18
CA LEU A 168 7.85 1.71 0.58
C LEU A 168 9.10 2.19 1.35
N ILE A 169 9.13 3.46 1.79
CA ILE A 169 10.21 4.00 2.64
C ILE A 169 10.21 3.32 4.02
N CYS A 170 9.04 3.16 4.63
CA CYS A 170 8.90 2.53 5.95
C CYS A 170 9.35 1.06 5.94
N ARG A 171 9.01 0.32 4.87
CA ARG A 171 9.40 -1.08 4.66
C ARG A 171 10.93 -1.21 4.60
N ASN A 172 11.59 -0.34 3.83
CA ASN A 172 13.02 -0.45 3.56
C ASN A 172 13.94 0.21 4.60
N ALA A 173 13.48 1.23 5.33
CA ALA A 173 14.32 2.04 6.23
C ALA A 173 13.82 2.15 7.68
N LYS A 174 12.91 1.26 8.14
CA LYS A 174 12.32 1.27 9.51
C LYS A 174 11.89 2.68 9.98
N ALA A 175 11.37 3.46 9.03
CA ALA A 175 11.06 4.87 9.23
C ALA A 175 9.69 5.09 9.87
N SER A 176 8.86 4.05 9.96
CA SER A 176 7.53 4.14 10.56
C SER A 176 7.59 4.39 12.07
N LEU A 177 6.76 5.31 12.55
CA LEU A 177 6.62 5.61 13.97
C LEU A 177 5.86 4.51 14.75
N LEU A 178 5.03 3.74 14.06
CA LEU A 178 4.44 2.51 14.55
C LEU A 178 5.25 1.32 14.00
N PRO A 179 5.73 0.38 14.83
CA PRO A 179 6.35 -0.86 14.37
C PRO A 179 5.30 -1.72 13.67
N ASN A 180 5.18 -1.58 12.34
CA ASN A 180 4.23 -2.33 11.53
C ASN A 180 4.92 -3.37 10.63
N GLN A 181 6.22 -3.63 10.86
CA GLN A 181 6.95 -4.64 10.09
C GLN A 181 6.40 -6.02 10.43
N LEU A 182 5.64 -6.58 9.49
CA LEU A 182 5.39 -8.00 9.52
C LEU A 182 6.71 -8.72 9.14
N PRO A 183 6.99 -9.90 9.71
CA PRO A 183 8.17 -10.68 9.32
C PRO A 183 8.22 -11.05 7.82
N SER A 184 7.10 -10.99 7.09
CA SER A 184 7.07 -11.11 5.62
C SER A 184 7.82 -9.99 4.91
N ASP A 185 7.84 -8.79 5.46
CA ASP A 185 8.45 -7.62 4.83
C ASP A 185 9.98 -7.77 4.78
N ALA A 186 10.54 -8.53 5.73
CA ALA A 186 11.94 -8.93 5.74
C ALA A 186 12.29 -9.96 4.65
N ARG A 187 11.30 -10.71 4.11
CA ARG A 187 11.50 -11.65 2.99
C ARG A 187 11.51 -10.97 1.62
N ILE A 188 10.75 -9.89 1.44
CA ILE A 188 10.74 -9.09 0.19
C ILE A 188 11.97 -8.19 0.12
N SER A 189 12.48 -7.74 1.28
CA SER A 189 13.86 -7.21 1.38
C SER A 189 14.89 -8.34 1.25
N SER A 190 14.66 -9.32 0.35
CA SER A 190 15.59 -10.39 0.04
C SER A 190 16.94 -9.73 -0.16
N PHE A 191 17.81 -9.94 0.82
CA PHE A 191 19.20 -9.55 0.83
C PHE A 191 19.89 -10.34 -0.29
N ARG A 192 19.64 -9.97 -1.54
CA ARG A 192 20.59 -10.26 -2.61
C ARG A 192 21.83 -9.49 -2.20
N LEU A 193 22.86 -10.23 -1.79
CA LEU A 193 24.22 -9.73 -1.61
C LEU A 193 24.61 -9.00 -2.90
N LYS A 194 24.36 -7.70 -2.93
CA LYS A 194 24.74 -6.82 -4.03
C LYS A 194 26.18 -6.42 -3.73
N VAL A 195 27.04 -6.55 -4.73
CA VAL A 195 28.46 -6.18 -4.65
C VAL A 195 28.56 -4.76 -4.09
N PRO A 196 29.47 -4.48 -3.13
CA PRO A 196 29.58 -3.14 -2.54
C PRO A 196 29.85 -2.10 -3.62
N SER A 197 28.86 -1.23 -3.86
CA SER A 197 28.99 -0.05 -4.70
C SER A 197 29.00 1.21 -3.82
N PRO A 198 29.65 2.30 -4.25
CA PRO A 198 29.65 3.57 -3.49
C PRO A 198 28.24 4.14 -3.30
N GLU A 199 27.31 3.78 -4.18
CA GLU A 199 25.89 4.14 -4.10
C GLU A 199 25.16 3.35 -3.00
N LEU A 200 25.48 2.06 -2.87
CA LEU A 200 24.97 1.19 -1.81
C LEU A 200 25.42 1.70 -0.44
N GLU A 201 26.71 2.02 -0.27
CA GLU A 201 27.25 2.53 1.00
C GLU A 201 26.56 3.84 1.43
N ARG A 202 26.32 4.76 0.48
CA ARG A 202 25.57 5.99 0.73
C ARG A 202 24.13 5.70 1.15
N SER A 203 23.45 4.81 0.43
CA SER A 203 22.07 4.44 0.77
C SER A 203 21.97 3.83 2.17
N LEU A 204 22.98 3.04 2.59
CA LEU A 204 23.09 2.48 3.93
C LEU A 204 23.34 3.55 4.99
N LYS A 205 24.22 4.52 4.74
CA LYS A 205 24.43 5.67 5.64
C LYS A 205 23.15 6.49 5.82
N ILE A 206 22.48 6.87 4.72
CA ILE A 206 21.23 7.64 4.79
C ILE A 206 20.14 6.82 5.51
N LYS A 207 20.06 5.52 5.24
CA LYS A 207 19.16 4.61 5.93
C LYS A 207 19.45 4.58 7.43
N GLU A 208 20.71 4.46 7.83
CA GLU A 208 21.11 4.46 9.25
C GLU A 208 20.77 5.79 9.94
N TYR A 209 21.01 6.92 9.28
CA TYR A 209 20.60 8.24 9.78
C TYR A 209 19.07 8.35 9.94
N LEU A 210 18.30 7.84 8.99
CA LEU A 210 16.83 7.79 9.07
C LEU A 210 16.32 6.82 10.12
N GLU A 211 17.00 5.68 10.33
CA GLU A 211 16.68 4.70 11.35
C GLU A 211 16.94 5.23 12.76
N ASN A 212 18.04 5.98 12.96
CA ASN A 212 18.48 6.47 14.26
C ASN A 212 17.83 7.81 14.64
N SER A 213 17.48 8.66 13.66
CA SER A 213 16.91 9.99 13.94
C SER A 213 15.38 9.97 14.11
N LEU A 214 14.93 10.13 15.35
CA LEU A 214 13.50 10.32 15.65
C LEU A 214 12.92 11.60 15.03
N LEU A 215 13.74 12.65 14.85
CA LEU A 215 13.32 13.90 14.22
C LEU A 215 13.02 13.69 12.73
N LEU A 216 13.88 12.96 12.02
CA LEU A 216 13.69 12.72 10.59
C LEU A 216 12.46 11.83 10.33
N LYS A 217 12.23 10.80 11.18
CA LYS A 217 10.99 10.00 11.12
C LYS A 217 9.73 10.84 11.35
N LYS A 218 9.77 11.78 12.29
CA LYS A 218 8.65 12.71 12.54
C LYS A 218 8.44 13.66 11.37
N LEU A 219 9.52 14.22 10.81
CA LEU A 219 9.45 15.12 9.66
C LEU A 219 8.89 14.40 8.43
N LEU A 220 9.38 13.19 8.15
CA LEU A 220 8.86 12.36 7.06
C LEU A 220 7.38 12.06 7.24
N LEU A 221 6.94 11.69 8.44
CA LEU A 221 5.52 11.48 8.71
C LEU A 221 4.71 12.77 8.47
N ILE A 222 5.16 13.91 9.01
CA ILE A 222 4.46 15.19 8.85
C ILE A 222 4.33 15.55 7.36
N LEU A 223 5.40 15.36 6.59
CA LEU A 223 5.41 15.58 5.14
C LEU A 223 4.35 14.72 4.43
N VAL A 224 4.28 13.43 4.74
CA VAL A 224 3.31 12.50 4.14
C VAL A 224 1.89 12.82 4.56
N LEU A 225 1.65 13.12 5.85
CA LEU A 225 0.34 13.53 6.33
C LEU A 225 -0.13 14.82 5.64
N PHE A 226 0.77 15.75 5.36
CA PHE A 226 0.46 16.96 4.63
C PHE A 226 0.12 16.67 3.16
N GLY A 227 0.98 15.93 2.44
CA GLY A 227 0.72 15.55 1.04
C GLY A 227 -0.60 14.79 0.87
N THR A 228 -0.94 13.94 1.82
CA THR A 228 -2.17 13.14 1.77
C THR A 228 -3.42 13.95 2.09
N SER A 229 -3.32 14.93 2.99
CA SER A 229 -4.39 15.92 3.18
C SER A 229 -4.63 16.76 1.92
N MET A 230 -3.58 17.09 1.17
CA MET A 230 -3.68 17.78 -0.12
C MET A 230 -4.29 16.89 -1.21
N VAL A 231 -3.98 15.59 -1.26
CA VAL A 231 -4.65 14.63 -2.17
C VAL A 231 -6.16 14.56 -1.88
N ILE A 232 -6.56 14.57 -0.61
CA ILE A 232 -7.99 14.56 -0.25
C ILE A 232 -8.65 15.89 -0.63
N ALA A 233 -7.94 17.02 -0.46
CA ALA A 233 -8.37 18.33 -0.90
C ALA A 233 -8.59 18.37 -2.42
N ASP A 234 -7.65 17.81 -3.19
CA ASP A 234 -7.74 17.66 -4.63
C ASP A 234 -8.97 16.81 -5.03
N GLY A 235 -9.25 15.73 -4.28
CA GLY A 235 -10.46 14.93 -4.44
C GLY A 235 -11.79 15.64 -4.20
N VAL A 236 -11.79 16.83 -3.60
CA VAL A 236 -12.95 17.71 -3.48
C VAL A 236 -13.04 18.68 -4.66
N VAL A 237 -11.91 19.19 -5.14
CA VAL A 237 -11.85 20.24 -6.16
C VAL A 237 -12.01 19.68 -7.57
N THR A 238 -11.41 18.54 -7.90
CA THR A 238 -11.53 17.94 -9.24
C THR A 238 -12.99 17.74 -9.66
N PRO A 239 -13.87 17.10 -8.84
CA PRO A 239 -15.29 17.00 -9.18
C PRO A 239 -15.96 18.37 -9.37
N ALA A 240 -15.63 19.36 -8.54
CA ALA A 240 -16.19 20.70 -8.64
C ALA A 240 -15.78 21.38 -9.94
N MET A 241 -14.50 21.33 -10.29
CA MET A 241 -13.94 21.99 -11.47
C MET A 241 -14.38 21.32 -12.77
N SER A 242 -14.21 19.99 -12.90
CA SER A 242 -14.54 19.27 -14.14
C SER A 242 -16.02 19.35 -14.46
N VAL A 243 -16.91 19.20 -13.47
CA VAL A 243 -18.36 19.24 -13.70
C VAL A 243 -18.82 20.65 -14.05
N MET A 244 -18.41 21.65 -13.27
CA MET A 244 -18.81 23.04 -13.52
C MET A 244 -18.28 23.57 -14.86
N SER A 245 -17.03 23.23 -15.23
CA SER A 245 -16.49 23.59 -16.55
C SER A 245 -17.27 22.92 -17.69
N ALA A 246 -17.64 21.64 -17.56
CA ALA A 246 -18.44 20.96 -18.58
C ALA A 246 -19.84 21.57 -18.75
N PHE A 247 -20.54 21.88 -17.65
CA PHE A 247 -21.88 22.49 -17.71
C PHE A 247 -21.85 23.97 -18.08
N SER A 248 -20.71 24.65 -17.94
CA SER A 248 -20.55 26.04 -18.37
C SER A 248 -20.82 26.21 -19.87
N GLY A 249 -20.53 25.20 -20.70
CA GLY A 249 -20.84 25.20 -22.12
C GLY A 249 -22.33 25.38 -22.44
N LEU A 250 -23.23 25.10 -21.49
CA LEU A 250 -24.67 25.33 -21.69
C LEU A 250 -25.00 26.81 -21.90
N LYS A 251 -24.21 27.73 -21.32
CA LYS A 251 -24.34 29.18 -21.49
C LYS A 251 -24.14 29.61 -22.95
N LEU A 252 -23.25 28.94 -23.67
CA LEU A 252 -23.02 29.16 -25.11
C LEU A 252 -24.14 28.56 -25.96
N GLY A 253 -24.64 27.38 -25.60
CA GLY A 253 -25.67 26.67 -26.36
C GLY A 253 -27.06 27.27 -26.22
N ILE A 254 -27.37 27.87 -25.07
CA ILE A 254 -28.68 28.45 -24.75
C ILE A 254 -28.46 29.82 -24.10
N SER A 255 -28.73 30.89 -24.84
CA SER A 255 -28.49 32.27 -24.38
C SER A 255 -29.36 32.72 -23.18
N SER A 256 -30.34 31.91 -22.76
CA SER A 256 -31.19 32.19 -21.60
C SER A 256 -30.65 31.66 -20.27
N VAL A 257 -29.56 30.89 -20.28
CA VAL A 257 -29.03 30.23 -19.08
C VAL A 257 -28.05 31.16 -18.36
N GLU A 258 -28.37 31.50 -17.11
CA GLU A 258 -27.51 32.32 -16.25
C GLU A 258 -26.49 31.46 -15.47
N GLN A 259 -25.47 32.12 -14.90
CA GLN A 259 -24.41 31.44 -14.13
C GLN A 259 -24.99 30.64 -12.94
N ASP A 260 -26.00 31.19 -12.26
CA ASP A 260 -26.64 30.56 -11.11
C ASP A 260 -27.35 29.25 -11.50
N GLU A 261 -27.95 29.19 -12.69
CA GLU A 261 -28.58 27.98 -13.20
C GLU A 261 -27.53 26.89 -13.50
N VAL A 262 -26.37 27.27 -14.06
CA VAL A 262 -25.24 26.35 -14.30
C VAL A 262 -24.74 25.75 -12.97
N VAL A 263 -24.62 26.57 -11.93
CA VAL A 263 -24.21 26.13 -10.58
C VAL A 263 -25.22 25.12 -10.02
N MET A 264 -26.52 25.38 -10.16
CA MET A 264 -27.57 24.48 -9.69
C MET A 264 -27.59 23.13 -10.43
N ILE A 265 -27.42 23.16 -11.76
CA ILE A 265 -27.31 21.93 -12.57
C ILE A 265 -26.05 21.14 -12.18
N SER A 266 -24.93 21.83 -11.96
CA SER A 266 -23.67 21.22 -11.52
C SER A 266 -23.85 20.51 -10.17
N ILE A 267 -24.46 21.17 -9.18
CA ILE A 267 -24.77 20.57 -7.87
C ILE A 267 -25.67 19.33 -8.01
N ALA A 268 -26.73 19.42 -8.82
CA ALA A 268 -27.62 18.28 -9.06
C ALA A 268 -26.86 17.09 -9.67
N SER A 269 -26.00 17.35 -10.64
CA SER A 269 -25.18 16.30 -11.29
C SER A 269 -24.14 15.68 -10.34
N LEU A 270 -23.55 16.46 -9.42
CA LEU A 270 -22.65 15.95 -8.38
C LEU A 270 -23.39 15.01 -7.42
N ILE A 271 -24.59 15.38 -6.97
CA ILE A 271 -25.42 14.52 -6.11
C ILE A 271 -25.71 13.18 -6.80
N VAL A 272 -26.06 13.21 -8.09
CA VAL A 272 -26.26 11.99 -8.89
C VAL A 272 -24.97 11.19 -8.99
N LEU A 273 -23.84 11.82 -9.32
CA LEU A 273 -22.54 11.18 -9.46
C LEU A 273 -22.15 10.41 -8.19
N PHE A 274 -22.17 11.08 -7.04
CA PHE A 274 -21.77 10.49 -5.74
C PHE A 274 -22.79 9.45 -5.25
N SER A 275 -24.07 9.58 -5.60
CA SER A 275 -25.09 8.57 -5.29
C SER A 275 -24.91 7.28 -6.07
N VAL A 276 -24.49 7.38 -7.34
CA VAL A 276 -24.27 6.22 -8.22
C VAL A 276 -22.97 5.47 -7.85
N GLN A 277 -22.03 6.08 -7.10
CA GLN A 277 -20.72 5.46 -6.80
C GLN A 277 -20.85 4.12 -6.07
N ARG A 278 -21.93 3.92 -5.29
CA ARG A 278 -22.22 2.68 -4.56
C ARG A 278 -22.34 1.43 -5.43
N PHE A 279 -22.69 1.58 -6.71
CA PHE A 279 -22.91 0.44 -7.62
C PHE A 279 -21.60 -0.19 -8.14
N GLY A 280 -20.46 0.40 -7.78
CA GLY A 280 -19.14 -0.18 -7.95
C GLY A 280 -18.56 -0.06 -9.36
N THR A 281 -17.24 -0.02 -9.41
CA THR A 281 -16.42 0.12 -10.64
C THR A 281 -16.53 -1.09 -11.58
N SER A 282 -16.83 -2.28 -11.08
CA SER A 282 -16.95 -3.47 -11.94
C SER A 282 -18.09 -3.42 -12.96
N LYS A 283 -19.22 -2.77 -12.67
CA LYS A 283 -20.36 -2.67 -13.60
C LYS A 283 -20.27 -1.44 -14.49
N VAL A 284 -19.78 -0.34 -13.94
CA VAL A 284 -19.69 0.96 -14.63
C VAL A 284 -18.42 1.04 -15.48
N GLY A 285 -17.31 0.44 -15.05
CA GLY A 285 -16.00 0.52 -15.69
C GLY A 285 -15.94 -0.03 -17.11
N LEU A 286 -16.82 -0.98 -17.48
CA LEU A 286 -16.89 -1.51 -18.85
C LEU A 286 -17.41 -0.46 -19.85
N ALA A 287 -18.29 0.44 -19.41
CA ALA A 287 -18.81 1.52 -20.24
C ALA A 287 -17.93 2.79 -20.21
N VAL A 288 -17.17 2.99 -19.13
CA VAL A 288 -16.33 4.18 -18.92
C VAL A 288 -15.16 4.26 -19.90
N GLY A 289 -14.48 3.13 -20.16
CA GLY A 289 -13.33 3.08 -21.07
C GLY A 289 -13.66 3.55 -22.49
N PRO A 290 -14.67 2.96 -23.17
CA PRO A 290 -15.11 3.41 -24.49
C PRO A 290 -15.58 4.87 -24.53
N ALA A 291 -16.25 5.35 -23.48
CA ALA A 291 -16.69 6.74 -23.41
C ALA A 291 -15.51 7.73 -23.40
N LEU A 292 -14.46 7.45 -22.63
CA LEU A 292 -13.25 8.27 -22.65
C LEU A 292 -12.44 8.13 -23.95
N PHE A 293 -12.43 6.96 -24.56
CA PHE A 293 -11.83 6.80 -25.89
C PHE A 293 -12.49 7.71 -26.92
N ILE A 294 -13.84 7.72 -26.94
CA ILE A 294 -14.62 8.62 -27.80
C ILE A 294 -14.32 10.09 -27.48
N TRP A 295 -14.17 10.45 -26.21
CA TRP A 295 -13.77 11.79 -25.80
C TRP A 295 -12.40 12.20 -26.37
N PHE A 296 -11.36 11.37 -26.22
CA PHE A 296 -10.03 11.67 -26.75
C PHE A 296 -10.03 11.77 -28.28
N CYS A 297 -10.76 10.89 -28.97
CA CYS A 297 -10.94 10.97 -30.41
C CYS A 297 -11.66 12.26 -30.83
N SER A 298 -12.71 12.66 -30.09
CA SER A 298 -13.43 13.92 -30.32
C SER A 298 -12.51 15.13 -30.13
N LEU A 299 -11.71 15.14 -29.06
CA LEU A 299 -10.75 16.21 -28.80
C LEU A 299 -9.71 16.33 -29.92
N GLY A 300 -9.16 15.20 -30.36
CA GLY A 300 -8.22 15.15 -31.48
C GLY A 300 -8.84 15.63 -32.79
N PHE A 301 -10.08 15.21 -33.09
CA PHE A 301 -10.79 15.60 -34.31
C PHE A 301 -11.11 17.10 -34.34
N VAL A 302 -11.63 17.66 -33.24
CA VAL A 302 -11.87 19.12 -33.12
C VAL A 302 -10.54 19.88 -33.25
N GLY A 303 -9.48 19.36 -32.65
CA GLY A 303 -8.13 19.91 -32.76
C GLY A 303 -7.64 20.01 -34.21
N ILE A 304 -7.71 18.90 -34.94
CA ILE A 304 -7.33 18.82 -36.36
C ILE A 304 -8.21 19.74 -37.23
N TYR A 305 -9.52 19.74 -37.00
CA TYR A 305 -10.46 20.60 -37.73
C TYR A 305 -10.11 22.08 -37.58
N ASN A 306 -9.84 22.53 -36.35
CA ASN A 306 -9.48 23.91 -36.07
C ASN A 306 -8.13 24.30 -36.67
N LEU A 307 -7.16 23.37 -36.71
CA LEU A 307 -5.86 23.60 -37.35
C LEU A 307 -6.01 23.83 -38.87
N PHE A 308 -6.90 23.09 -39.54
CA PHE A 308 -7.19 23.30 -40.95
C PHE A 308 -7.98 24.58 -41.23
N LYS A 309 -8.89 24.98 -40.32
CA LYS A 309 -9.77 26.14 -40.50
C LYS A 309 -9.08 27.48 -40.21
N TYR A 310 -8.36 27.57 -39.09
CA TYR A 310 -7.77 28.82 -38.58
C TYR A 310 -6.26 28.95 -38.84
N GLY A 311 -5.64 27.91 -39.42
CA GLY A 311 -4.25 27.95 -39.90
C GLY A 311 -3.23 27.23 -39.01
N THR A 312 -2.07 26.93 -39.60
CA THR A 312 -0.99 26.12 -39.00
C THR A 312 0.08 26.93 -38.28
N ASP A 313 -0.06 28.25 -38.18
CA ASP A 313 0.92 29.12 -37.51
C ASP A 313 1.15 28.75 -36.04
N VAL A 314 0.13 28.16 -35.42
CA VAL A 314 0.14 27.62 -34.06
C VAL A 314 1.24 26.58 -33.83
N LEU A 315 1.66 25.84 -34.87
CA LEU A 315 2.73 24.84 -34.77
C LEU A 315 4.08 25.45 -34.41
N ARG A 316 4.27 26.77 -34.57
CA ARG A 316 5.48 27.44 -34.11
C ARG A 316 5.65 27.37 -32.59
N ALA A 317 4.57 27.13 -31.83
CA ALA A 317 4.59 27.01 -30.37
C ALA A 317 5.45 25.85 -29.85
N PHE A 318 5.79 24.86 -30.69
CA PHE A 318 6.75 23.81 -30.32
C PHE A 318 8.16 24.34 -30.04
N SER A 319 8.49 25.56 -30.51
CA SER A 319 9.73 26.22 -30.14
C SER A 319 9.60 26.87 -28.76
N PRO A 320 10.49 26.59 -27.79
CA PRO A 320 10.43 27.17 -26.45
C PRO A 320 10.78 28.66 -26.44
N VAL A 321 11.31 29.19 -27.53
CA VAL A 321 11.64 30.62 -27.70
C VAL A 321 10.40 31.51 -27.48
N TYR A 322 9.21 31.01 -27.80
CA TYR A 322 7.97 31.77 -27.58
C TYR A 322 7.59 31.91 -26.11
N ILE A 323 8.02 31.00 -25.23
CA ILE A 323 7.88 31.17 -23.78
C ILE A 323 8.70 32.39 -23.35
N TYR A 324 9.94 32.52 -23.83
CA TYR A 324 10.77 33.68 -23.51
C TYR A 324 10.12 34.99 -23.97
N TYR A 325 9.59 35.05 -25.19
CA TYR A 325 8.88 36.24 -25.68
C TYR A 325 7.60 36.55 -24.90
N PHE A 326 6.89 35.52 -24.43
CA PHE A 326 5.69 35.69 -23.60
C PHE A 326 6.02 36.41 -22.28
N PHE A 327 7.08 36.00 -21.60
CA PHE A 327 7.54 36.66 -20.37
C PHE A 327 8.19 38.02 -20.62
N GLN A 328 8.86 38.22 -21.75
CA GLN A 328 9.50 39.50 -22.08
C GLN A 328 8.48 40.64 -22.25
N ARG A 329 7.29 40.35 -22.79
CA ARG A 329 6.26 41.36 -23.06
C ARG A 329 5.58 41.85 -21.80
N ASN A 330 5.04 40.91 -21.02
CA ASN A 330 4.21 41.20 -19.85
C ASN A 330 4.65 40.31 -18.68
N PRO A 331 5.77 40.60 -18.01
CA PRO A 331 6.37 39.69 -17.02
C PRO A 331 5.46 39.42 -15.82
N THR A 332 4.71 40.42 -15.35
CA THR A 332 3.81 40.29 -14.19
C THR A 332 2.56 39.48 -14.50
N GLN A 333 1.89 39.77 -15.62
CA GLN A 333 0.70 39.02 -16.05
C GLN A 333 1.07 37.60 -16.49
N ALA A 334 2.19 37.42 -17.21
CA ALA A 334 2.71 36.10 -17.57
C ALA A 334 3.00 35.27 -16.32
N TRP A 335 3.62 35.87 -15.29
CA TRP A 335 3.84 35.19 -14.02
C TRP A 335 2.54 34.79 -13.32
N MET A 336 1.51 35.63 -13.29
CA MET A 336 0.20 35.25 -12.73
C MET A 336 -0.53 34.17 -13.55
N SER A 337 -0.31 34.13 -14.87
CA SER A 337 -0.93 33.12 -15.75
C SER A 337 -0.38 31.71 -15.53
N LEU A 338 0.85 31.56 -15.00
CA LEU A 338 1.45 30.25 -14.71
C LEU A 338 0.53 29.35 -13.86
N GLY A 339 -0.21 29.92 -12.89
CA GLY A 339 -1.17 29.17 -12.08
C GLY A 339 -2.29 28.52 -12.91
N GLY A 340 -2.80 29.21 -13.94
CA GLY A 340 -3.77 28.65 -14.88
C GLY A 340 -3.15 27.64 -15.84
N CYS A 341 -1.87 27.81 -16.21
CA CYS A 341 -1.18 26.83 -17.05
C CYS A 341 -0.99 25.49 -16.36
N LEU A 342 -0.72 25.49 -15.04
CA LEU A 342 -0.55 24.27 -14.26
C LEU A 342 -1.77 23.34 -14.37
N LEU A 343 -2.96 23.90 -14.60
CA LEU A 343 -4.21 23.16 -14.77
C LEU A 343 -4.20 22.18 -15.95
N CYS A 344 -3.28 22.32 -16.92
CA CYS A 344 -3.13 21.31 -17.97
C CYS A 344 -2.50 19.99 -17.46
N ALA A 345 -1.71 20.06 -16.38
CA ALA A 345 -1.02 18.92 -15.79
C ALA A 345 -1.81 18.28 -14.64
N THR A 346 -2.96 18.85 -14.27
CA THR A 346 -3.81 18.33 -13.21
C THR A 346 -4.32 16.94 -13.58
N GLY A 347 -4.17 15.99 -12.66
CA GLY A 347 -4.51 14.58 -12.89
C GLY A 347 -3.32 13.68 -13.17
N SER A 348 -2.11 14.24 -13.22
CA SER A 348 -0.87 13.44 -13.18
C SER A 348 -0.75 12.67 -11.86
N GLU A 349 -1.17 13.29 -10.75
CA GLU A 349 -1.21 12.64 -9.44
C GLU A 349 -2.32 11.60 -9.34
N ALA A 350 -3.52 11.89 -9.87
CA ALA A 350 -4.61 10.92 -9.92
C ALA A 350 -4.18 9.64 -10.66
N MET A 351 -3.49 9.80 -11.80
CA MET A 351 -2.90 8.69 -12.54
C MET A 351 -1.89 7.88 -11.71
N PHE A 352 -1.08 8.55 -10.89
CA PHE A 352 -0.12 7.88 -10.01
C PHE A 352 -0.81 7.16 -8.85
N ALA A 353 -1.78 7.78 -8.18
CA ALA A 353 -2.50 7.18 -7.06
C ALA A 353 -3.36 5.97 -7.48
N ASP A 354 -3.93 5.99 -8.69
CA ASP A 354 -4.75 4.90 -9.24
C ASP A 354 -3.95 3.83 -10.01
N LEU A 355 -2.62 3.79 -9.86
CA LEU A 355 -1.76 2.78 -10.49
C LEU A 355 -2.11 1.33 -10.08
N CYS A 356 -2.78 1.15 -8.92
CA CYS A 356 -3.16 -0.14 -8.31
C CYS A 356 -3.92 -1.13 -9.23
N TYR A 357 -4.39 -0.68 -10.39
CA TYR A 357 -5.23 -1.44 -11.30
C TYR A 357 -4.51 -1.97 -12.54
N PHE A 358 -3.38 -1.37 -12.94
CA PHE A 358 -2.79 -1.60 -14.26
C PHE A 358 -1.26 -1.66 -14.21
N SER A 359 -0.65 -2.33 -15.17
CA SER A 359 0.80 -2.37 -15.28
C SER A 359 1.37 -1.02 -15.72
N VAL A 360 2.51 -0.62 -15.14
CA VAL A 360 3.21 0.64 -15.47
C VAL A 360 3.42 0.79 -16.98
N ARG A 361 3.86 -0.27 -17.66
CA ARG A 361 4.09 -0.26 -19.11
C ARG A 361 2.81 -0.02 -19.92
N SER A 362 1.67 -0.55 -19.49
CA SER A 362 0.39 -0.31 -20.15
C SER A 362 0.00 1.17 -20.05
N VAL A 363 0.16 1.76 -18.87
CA VAL A 363 -0.13 3.19 -18.64
C VAL A 363 0.79 4.06 -19.51
N GLN A 364 2.10 3.74 -19.56
CA GLN A 364 3.08 4.46 -20.39
C GLN A 364 2.71 4.47 -21.89
N LEU A 365 2.38 3.29 -22.45
CA LEU A 365 2.04 3.17 -23.87
C LEU A 365 0.72 3.89 -24.20
N THR A 366 -0.31 3.74 -23.37
CA THR A 366 -1.59 4.44 -23.59
C THR A 366 -1.43 5.95 -23.51
N PHE A 367 -0.61 6.45 -22.58
CA PHE A 367 -0.37 7.88 -22.48
C PHE A 367 0.36 8.41 -23.71
N LEU A 368 1.46 7.76 -24.12
CA LEU A 368 2.31 8.23 -25.22
C LEU A 368 1.61 8.19 -26.59
N PHE A 369 0.86 7.13 -26.87
CA PHE A 369 0.29 6.91 -28.20
C PHE A 369 -1.15 7.38 -28.37
N LEU A 370 -1.90 7.60 -27.29
CA LEU A 370 -3.30 8.01 -27.37
C LEU A 370 -3.57 9.34 -26.64
N VAL A 371 -3.29 9.40 -25.33
CA VAL A 371 -3.72 10.53 -24.49
C VAL A 371 -2.95 11.81 -24.83
N LEU A 372 -1.61 11.75 -24.84
CA LEU A 372 -0.75 12.91 -25.09
C LEU A 372 -0.96 13.50 -26.49
N PRO A 373 -1.00 12.73 -27.60
CA PRO A 373 -1.28 13.29 -28.92
C PRO A 373 -2.64 13.98 -29.00
N CYS A 374 -3.69 13.37 -28.42
CA CYS A 374 -5.04 13.97 -28.39
C CYS A 374 -5.08 15.27 -27.59
N LEU A 375 -4.40 15.33 -26.43
CA LEU A 375 -4.31 16.55 -25.63
C LEU A 375 -3.57 17.66 -26.37
N ILE A 376 -2.40 17.36 -26.95
CA ILE A 376 -1.63 18.33 -27.75
C ILE A 376 -2.48 18.86 -28.90
N LEU A 377 -3.15 17.98 -29.65
CA LEU A 377 -4.04 18.39 -30.75
C LEU A 377 -5.20 19.27 -30.25
N GLY A 378 -5.80 18.94 -29.11
CA GLY A 378 -6.85 19.74 -28.49
C GLY A 378 -6.40 21.16 -28.16
N TYR A 379 -5.24 21.30 -27.49
CA TYR A 379 -4.68 22.61 -27.15
C TYR A 379 -4.24 23.41 -28.39
N LEU A 380 -3.65 22.74 -29.40
CA LEU A 380 -3.32 23.37 -30.68
C LEU A 380 -4.58 23.91 -31.37
N GLY A 381 -5.67 23.15 -31.38
CA GLY A 381 -6.92 23.59 -32.00
C GLY A 381 -7.59 24.77 -31.27
N GLN A 382 -7.57 24.78 -29.94
CA GLN A 382 -8.06 25.91 -29.14
C GLN A 382 -7.23 27.18 -29.38
N ALA A 383 -5.91 27.04 -29.41
CA ALA A 383 -5.01 28.16 -29.72
C ALA A 383 -5.20 28.69 -31.16
N ALA A 384 -5.45 27.81 -32.13
CA ALA A 384 -5.76 28.20 -33.51
C ALA A 384 -6.99 29.11 -33.57
N PHE A 385 -8.05 28.72 -32.85
CA PHE A 385 -9.27 29.53 -32.75
C PHE A 385 -9.00 30.90 -32.10
N LEU A 386 -8.24 30.94 -30.99
CA LEU A 386 -7.90 32.19 -30.29
C LEU A 386 -7.03 33.15 -31.11
N MET A 387 -6.22 32.65 -32.04
CA MET A 387 -5.40 33.50 -32.93
C MET A 387 -6.22 34.28 -33.96
N GLU A 388 -7.50 33.94 -34.17
CA GLU A 388 -8.41 34.72 -35.02
C GLU A 388 -9.45 35.50 -34.21
N ASN A 389 -9.86 35.01 -33.03
CA ASN A 389 -10.94 35.58 -32.23
C ASN A 389 -10.49 36.02 -30.83
N PHE A 390 -9.77 37.16 -30.74
CA PHE A 390 -9.20 37.70 -29.48
C PHE A 390 -10.22 38.22 -28.45
N THR A 391 -11.47 38.43 -28.86
CA THR A 391 -12.53 39.01 -28.03
C THR A 391 -13.39 37.97 -27.31
N GLU A 392 -13.30 36.70 -27.70
CA GLU A 392 -14.11 35.60 -27.16
C GLU A 392 -13.29 34.74 -26.19
N ASN A 393 -12.85 35.36 -25.08
CA ASN A 393 -11.95 34.73 -24.10
C ASN A 393 -12.69 33.96 -22.97
N GLN A 394 -13.98 33.69 -23.16
CA GLN A 394 -14.80 32.94 -22.21
C GLN A 394 -15.22 31.62 -22.84
N GLN A 395 -15.01 30.51 -22.13
CA GLN A 395 -15.40 29.17 -22.54
C GLN A 395 -14.73 28.75 -23.86
N VAL A 396 -13.41 28.97 -23.93
CA VAL A 396 -12.55 28.81 -25.12
C VAL A 396 -12.73 27.44 -25.78
N PHE A 397 -12.86 26.38 -24.98
CA PHE A 397 -13.07 25.04 -25.52
C PHE A 397 -14.36 24.95 -26.33
N PHE A 398 -15.49 25.39 -25.75
CA PHE A 398 -16.80 25.25 -26.38
C PHE A 398 -17.01 26.21 -27.55
N SER A 399 -16.44 27.42 -27.50
CA SER A 399 -16.46 28.37 -28.62
C SER A 399 -15.64 27.90 -29.81
N SER A 400 -14.60 27.09 -29.58
CA SER A 400 -13.78 26.52 -30.65
C SER A 400 -14.47 25.40 -31.46
N ILE A 401 -15.62 24.87 -31.01
CA ILE A 401 -16.30 23.73 -31.64
C ILE A 401 -17.20 24.21 -32.79
N PRO A 402 -17.21 23.55 -33.96
CA PRO A 402 -18.13 23.87 -35.03
C PRO A 402 -19.60 23.65 -34.62
N SER A 403 -20.49 24.55 -35.07
CA SER A 403 -21.92 24.58 -34.66
C SER A 403 -22.67 23.26 -34.85
N GLY A 404 -22.37 22.49 -35.90
CA GLY A 404 -22.99 21.18 -36.16
C GLY A 404 -22.54 20.07 -35.21
N ALA A 405 -21.36 20.18 -34.59
CA ALA A 405 -20.82 19.17 -33.67
C ALA A 405 -20.96 19.56 -32.18
N PHE A 406 -21.44 20.77 -31.89
CA PHE A 406 -21.53 21.31 -30.54
C PHE A 406 -22.27 20.38 -29.55
N TRP A 407 -23.50 19.99 -29.86
CA TRP A 407 -24.33 19.17 -28.96
C TRP A 407 -23.75 17.77 -28.70
N PRO A 408 -23.29 17.01 -29.72
CA PRO A 408 -22.59 15.75 -29.49
C PRO A 408 -21.35 15.90 -28.60
N VAL A 409 -20.49 16.90 -28.88
CA VAL A 409 -19.25 17.09 -28.10
C VAL A 409 -19.55 17.55 -26.68
N PHE A 410 -20.58 18.38 -26.47
CA PHE A 410 -21.06 18.76 -25.13
C PHE A 410 -21.51 17.55 -24.31
N LEU A 411 -22.29 16.64 -24.90
CA LEU A 411 -22.71 15.41 -24.21
C LEU A 411 -21.49 14.53 -23.85
N ILE A 412 -20.52 14.40 -24.75
CA ILE A 412 -19.32 13.60 -24.49
C ILE A 412 -18.45 14.28 -23.41
N ALA A 413 -18.31 15.60 -23.45
CA ALA A 413 -17.56 16.39 -22.46
C ALA A 413 -18.16 16.25 -21.05
N THR A 414 -19.49 16.34 -20.92
CA THR A 414 -20.17 16.15 -19.63
C THR A 414 -19.98 14.72 -19.09
N ILE A 415 -20.04 13.70 -19.94
CA ILE A 415 -19.74 12.31 -19.55
C ILE A 415 -18.26 12.19 -19.13
N ALA A 416 -17.32 12.77 -19.87
CA ALA A 416 -15.90 12.74 -19.56
C ALA A 416 -15.59 13.43 -18.21
N ALA A 417 -16.21 14.58 -17.94
CA ALA A 417 -16.09 15.29 -16.66
C ALA A 417 -16.61 14.47 -15.47
N LEU A 418 -17.74 13.77 -15.63
CA LEU A 418 -18.25 12.87 -14.61
C LEU A 418 -17.33 11.67 -14.39
N ILE A 419 -16.62 11.21 -15.42
CA ILE A 419 -15.61 10.14 -15.31
C ILE A 419 -14.34 10.64 -14.60
N ALA A 420 -13.84 11.84 -14.95
CA ALA A 420 -12.70 12.47 -14.30
C ALA A 420 -12.89 12.60 -12.78
N SER A 421 -14.05 13.12 -12.38
CA SER A 421 -14.47 13.19 -10.97
C SER A 421 -14.40 11.84 -10.24
N ARG A 422 -14.69 10.75 -10.95
CA ARG A 422 -14.62 9.40 -10.36
C ARG A 422 -13.21 8.90 -10.15
N ALA A 423 -12.31 9.12 -11.11
CA ALA A 423 -10.90 8.76 -10.98
C ALA A 423 -10.31 9.36 -9.70
N MET A 424 -10.54 10.66 -9.48
CA MET A 424 -10.01 11.30 -8.28
C MET A 424 -10.68 10.81 -6.98
N THR A 425 -11.97 10.47 -7.04
CA THR A 425 -12.65 9.86 -5.88
C THR A 425 -12.08 8.46 -5.56
N THR A 426 -11.74 7.65 -6.57
CA THR A 426 -11.11 6.33 -6.36
C THR A 426 -9.70 6.46 -5.80
N ALA A 427 -8.92 7.40 -6.32
CA ALA A 427 -7.60 7.75 -5.78
C ALA A 427 -7.68 8.12 -4.29
N THR A 428 -8.68 8.90 -3.90
CA THR A 428 -8.92 9.28 -2.50
C THR A 428 -9.26 8.06 -1.62
N PHE A 429 -10.07 7.12 -2.11
CA PHE A 429 -10.36 5.88 -1.37
C PHE A 429 -9.11 5.01 -1.19
N SER A 430 -8.27 4.92 -2.21
CA SER A 430 -6.98 4.19 -2.14
C SER A 430 -6.06 4.82 -1.09
N CYS A 431 -5.88 6.13 -1.16
CA CYS A 431 -5.06 6.90 -0.21
C CYS A 431 -5.54 6.71 1.24
N ILE A 432 -6.85 6.76 1.50
CA ILE A 432 -7.40 6.54 2.84
C ILE A 432 -7.25 5.08 3.30
N LYS A 433 -7.42 4.10 2.42
CA LYS A 433 -7.15 2.69 2.76
C LYS A 433 -5.71 2.52 3.23
N GLN A 434 -4.74 3.05 2.48
CA GLN A 434 -3.32 2.98 2.83
C GLN A 434 -3.03 3.73 4.14
N SER A 435 -3.65 4.89 4.34
CA SER A 435 -3.56 5.66 5.59
C SER A 435 -4.01 4.86 6.81
N ILE A 436 -5.12 4.10 6.67
CA ILE A 436 -5.66 3.24 7.74
C ILE A 436 -4.68 2.10 8.04
N ALA A 437 -4.09 1.48 7.01
CA ALA A 437 -3.13 0.39 7.16
C ALA A 437 -1.88 0.81 7.96
N LEU A 438 -1.44 2.05 7.79
CA LEU A 438 -0.30 2.64 8.50
C LEU A 438 -0.66 3.30 9.84
N GLY A 439 -1.92 3.19 10.29
CA GLY A 439 -2.38 3.75 11.57
C GLY A 439 -2.54 5.28 11.57
N CYS A 440 -2.49 5.93 10.40
CA CYS A 440 -2.57 7.37 10.23
C CYS A 440 -4.01 7.90 10.08
N PHE A 441 -4.99 7.02 9.89
CA PHE A 441 -6.40 7.39 9.76
C PHE A 441 -7.32 6.46 10.56
N PRO A 442 -8.47 6.97 11.08
CA PRO A 442 -9.45 6.14 11.77
C PRO A 442 -9.99 4.98 10.94
N ARG A 443 -10.29 3.85 11.61
CA ARG A 443 -10.84 2.67 10.92
C ARG A 443 -12.24 2.99 10.36
N LEU A 444 -12.39 2.85 9.04
CA LEU A 444 -13.65 3.02 8.31
C LEU A 444 -14.15 1.71 7.69
N LYS A 445 -15.42 1.67 7.29
CA LYS A 445 -15.98 0.53 6.56
C LYS A 445 -15.52 0.57 5.10
N ILE A 446 -14.61 -0.33 4.75
CA ILE A 446 -14.14 -0.56 3.38
C ILE A 446 -15.00 -1.65 2.74
N ILE A 447 -15.53 -1.39 1.55
CA ILE A 447 -16.33 -2.35 0.77
C ILE A 447 -15.58 -2.62 -0.54
N HIS A 448 -15.16 -3.87 -0.77
CA HIS A 448 -14.55 -4.27 -2.04
C HIS A 448 -15.64 -4.58 -3.07
N THR A 449 -15.64 -3.88 -4.20
CA THR A 449 -16.71 -3.99 -5.20
C THR A 449 -16.45 -5.16 -6.16
N SER A 450 -15.22 -5.43 -6.58
CA SER A 450 -14.87 -6.55 -7.49
C SER A 450 -14.29 -7.77 -6.81
N ARG A 451 -14.61 -8.96 -7.35
CA ARG A 451 -14.05 -10.26 -6.91
C ARG A 451 -12.68 -10.55 -7.53
N LYS A 452 -12.35 -9.86 -8.63
CA LYS A 452 -11.11 -10.07 -9.39
C LYS A 452 -10.00 -9.10 -8.98
N PHE A 453 -10.37 -7.86 -8.64
CA PHE A 453 -9.41 -6.79 -8.33
C PHE A 453 -9.57 -6.30 -6.89
N MET A 454 -8.56 -6.54 -6.05
CA MET A 454 -8.54 -6.09 -4.66
C MET A 454 -8.64 -4.56 -4.53
N GLY A 455 -8.03 -3.83 -5.47
CA GLY A 455 -7.98 -2.37 -5.48
C GLY A 455 -9.34 -1.69 -5.71
N GLN A 456 -10.38 -2.40 -6.17
CA GLN A 456 -11.67 -1.77 -6.44
C GLN A 456 -12.47 -1.60 -5.14
N ILE A 457 -12.34 -0.40 -4.56
CA ILE A 457 -12.76 -0.09 -3.19
C ILE A 457 -13.83 1.00 -3.22
N TYR A 458 -14.80 0.87 -2.33
CA TYR A 458 -15.80 1.89 -2.04
C TYR A 458 -15.85 2.13 -0.52
N ILE A 459 -15.66 3.39 -0.10
CA ILE A 459 -15.73 3.81 1.30
C ILE A 459 -16.93 4.76 1.48
N PRO A 460 -18.10 4.28 1.95
CA PRO A 460 -19.33 5.07 1.97
C PRO A 460 -19.21 6.40 2.74
N VAL A 461 -18.53 6.39 3.88
CA VAL A 461 -18.38 7.58 4.74
C VAL A 461 -17.60 8.68 4.01
N ILE A 462 -16.52 8.30 3.33
CA ILE A 462 -15.70 9.24 2.56
C ILE A 462 -16.47 9.74 1.34
N ASN A 463 -17.21 8.86 0.65
CA ASN A 463 -18.05 9.27 -0.49
C ASN A 463 -19.04 10.39 -0.11
N TRP A 464 -19.75 10.22 1.01
CA TRP A 464 -20.68 11.25 1.51
C TRP A 464 -19.94 12.52 1.97
N PHE A 465 -18.79 12.36 2.62
CA PHE A 465 -17.95 13.50 3.04
C PHE A 465 -17.46 14.32 1.83
N LEU A 466 -16.98 13.66 0.78
CA LEU A 466 -16.55 14.30 -0.46
C LEU A 466 -17.73 14.98 -1.17
N LEU A 467 -18.90 14.33 -1.24
CA LEU A 467 -20.11 14.94 -1.80
C LEU A 467 -20.46 16.25 -1.10
N VAL A 468 -20.58 16.23 0.24
CA VAL A 468 -20.96 17.41 1.02
C VAL A 468 -19.91 18.52 0.86
N SER A 469 -18.62 18.17 0.91
CA SER A 469 -17.54 19.14 0.76
C SER A 469 -17.53 19.76 -0.64
N CYS A 470 -17.74 18.95 -1.68
CA CYS A 470 -17.77 19.41 -3.07
C CYS A 470 -18.97 20.33 -3.34
N VAL A 471 -20.16 19.95 -2.85
CA VAL A 471 -21.36 20.79 -2.98
C VAL A 471 -21.21 22.11 -2.23
N ALA A 472 -20.68 22.08 -1.01
CA ALA A 472 -20.41 23.29 -0.23
C ALA A 472 -19.40 24.21 -0.95
N PHE A 473 -18.36 23.62 -1.54
CA PHE A 473 -17.34 24.34 -2.28
C PHE A 473 -17.90 25.01 -3.54
N VAL A 474 -18.64 24.27 -4.38
CA VAL A 474 -19.29 24.80 -5.58
C VAL A 474 -20.31 25.90 -5.24
N ALA A 475 -21.11 25.70 -4.18
CA ALA A 475 -22.10 26.68 -3.74
C ALA A 475 -21.48 27.96 -3.18
N THR A 476 -20.24 27.91 -2.67
CA THR A 476 -19.55 29.08 -2.10
C THR A 476 -18.92 29.96 -3.18
N PHE A 477 -18.24 29.35 -4.16
CA PHE A 477 -17.47 30.10 -5.16
C PHE A 477 -18.24 30.33 -6.46
N GLY A 478 -19.02 29.35 -6.94
CA GLY A 478 -19.86 29.48 -8.15
C GLY A 478 -19.13 29.83 -9.47
N ASN A 479 -17.84 30.12 -9.43
CA ASN A 479 -17.04 30.66 -10.52
C ASN A 479 -15.85 29.74 -10.83
N ILE A 480 -15.64 29.48 -12.12
CA ILE A 480 -14.61 28.58 -12.65
C ILE A 480 -13.20 29.13 -12.36
N TYR A 481 -13.04 30.46 -12.36
CA TYR A 481 -11.73 31.08 -12.14
C TYR A 481 -11.23 30.94 -10.69
N GLU A 482 -12.11 31.18 -9.72
CA GLU A 482 -11.78 31.07 -8.28
C GLU A 482 -11.53 29.60 -7.92
N ILE A 483 -12.36 28.70 -8.44
CA ILE A 483 -12.19 27.25 -8.26
C ILE A 483 -10.90 26.76 -8.94
N GLY A 484 -10.56 27.25 -10.14
CA GLY A 484 -9.31 26.93 -10.83
C GLY A 484 -8.07 27.36 -10.04
N ASN A 485 -8.06 28.55 -9.45
CA ASN A 485 -6.96 28.99 -8.59
C ASN A 485 -6.81 28.12 -7.33
N ALA A 486 -7.93 27.68 -6.75
CA ALA A 486 -7.95 26.79 -5.60
C ALA A 486 -7.53 25.35 -5.97
N TYR A 487 -7.80 24.93 -7.20
CA TYR A 487 -7.31 23.66 -7.73
C TYR A 487 -5.79 23.67 -7.87
N GLY A 488 -5.23 24.72 -8.48
CA GLY A 488 -3.80 24.85 -8.68
C GLY A 488 -2.99 24.76 -7.38
N ILE A 489 -3.50 25.27 -6.25
CA ILE A 489 -2.77 25.21 -4.97
C ILE A 489 -2.78 23.80 -4.36
N ALA A 490 -3.89 23.08 -4.48
CA ALA A 490 -4.01 21.72 -3.94
C ALA A 490 -3.11 20.77 -4.73
N GLU A 491 -3.23 20.77 -6.06
CA GLU A 491 -2.46 19.89 -6.95
C GLU A 491 -0.96 20.14 -6.82
N LEU A 492 -0.53 21.41 -6.84
CA LEU A 492 0.89 21.73 -6.71
C LEU A 492 1.46 21.34 -5.35
N GLY A 493 0.67 21.49 -4.29
CA GLY A 493 1.01 21.03 -2.96
C GLY A 493 1.30 19.54 -2.95
N VAL A 494 0.50 18.73 -3.66
CA VAL A 494 0.78 17.30 -3.79
C VAL A 494 2.01 17.03 -4.66
N MET A 495 2.15 17.70 -5.81
CA MET A 495 3.27 17.51 -6.72
C MET A 495 4.63 17.72 -6.04
N ILE A 496 4.76 18.78 -5.23
CA ILE A 496 5.97 19.07 -4.44
C ILE A 496 6.26 17.94 -3.46
N MET A 497 5.24 17.44 -2.76
CA MET A 497 5.38 16.35 -1.81
C MET A 497 5.82 15.05 -2.50
N THR A 498 5.24 14.74 -3.66
CA THR A 498 5.63 13.60 -4.50
C THR A 498 7.08 13.73 -4.96
N THR A 499 7.53 14.91 -5.39
CA THR A 499 8.93 15.15 -5.79
C THR A 499 9.90 14.88 -4.64
N ILE A 500 9.59 15.35 -3.44
CA ILE A 500 10.43 15.11 -2.25
C ILE A 500 10.45 13.61 -1.89
N LEU A 501 9.30 12.93 -1.87
CA LEU A 501 9.22 11.51 -1.52
C LEU A 501 9.92 10.60 -2.54
N VAL A 502 9.75 10.87 -3.84
CA VAL A 502 10.43 10.13 -4.91
C VAL A 502 11.94 10.35 -4.86
N THR A 503 12.40 11.56 -4.53
CA THR A 503 13.83 11.83 -4.33
C THR A 503 14.40 11.00 -3.18
N ILE A 504 13.66 10.86 -2.06
CA ILE A 504 14.07 9.98 -0.95
C ILE A 504 14.15 8.51 -1.41
N ILE A 505 13.21 8.05 -2.25
CA ILE A 505 13.21 6.70 -2.81
C ILE A 505 14.37 6.48 -3.80
N MET A 506 14.69 7.46 -4.63
CA MET A 506 15.85 7.41 -5.54
C MET A 506 17.15 7.23 -4.76
N LEU A 507 17.29 7.91 -3.62
CA LEU A 507 18.46 7.81 -2.74
C LEU A 507 18.53 6.50 -1.95
N LEU A 508 17.40 6.04 -1.40
CA LEU A 508 17.36 4.90 -0.47
C LEU A 508 17.23 3.56 -1.18
N ILE A 509 16.42 3.49 -2.25
CA ILE A 509 15.95 2.23 -2.84
C ILE A 509 16.53 2.02 -4.23
N TRP A 510 16.42 3.01 -5.12
CA TRP A 510 16.94 2.86 -6.49
C TRP A 510 18.47 2.95 -6.55
N GLN A 511 19.10 3.54 -5.54
CA GLN A 511 20.57 3.61 -5.41
C GLN A 511 21.22 4.25 -6.65
N ILE A 512 20.58 5.27 -7.22
CA ILE A 512 21.10 5.96 -8.41
C ILE A 512 22.22 6.94 -8.01
N ASN A 513 23.13 7.24 -8.93
CA ASN A 513 24.16 8.25 -8.77
C ASN A 513 23.57 9.59 -8.30
N ILE A 514 24.22 10.21 -7.31
CA ILE A 514 23.79 11.45 -6.65
C ILE A 514 23.59 12.60 -7.64
N VAL A 515 24.38 12.63 -8.72
CA VAL A 515 24.29 13.70 -9.73
C VAL A 515 22.93 13.66 -10.43
N PHE A 516 22.45 12.48 -10.83
CA PHE A 516 21.14 12.34 -11.46
C PHE A 516 20.01 12.66 -10.48
N VAL A 517 20.15 12.22 -9.22
CA VAL A 517 19.15 12.52 -8.19
C VAL A 517 19.08 14.02 -7.89
N LEU A 518 20.22 14.69 -7.74
CA LEU A 518 20.28 16.13 -7.50
C LEU A 518 19.77 16.92 -8.70
N CYS A 519 20.08 16.47 -9.93
CA CYS A 519 19.55 17.05 -11.16
C CYS A 519 18.02 16.94 -11.20
N PHE A 520 17.46 15.75 -10.98
CA PHE A 520 16.02 15.51 -10.91
C PHE A 520 15.36 16.41 -9.86
N PHE A 521 15.87 16.40 -8.63
CA PHE A 521 15.34 17.17 -7.52
C PHE A 521 15.36 18.67 -7.80
N THR A 522 16.51 19.21 -8.22
CA THR A 522 16.68 20.65 -8.44
C THR A 522 15.83 21.13 -9.62
N PHE A 523 15.74 20.33 -10.68
CA PHE A 523 14.96 20.68 -11.87
C PHE A 523 13.45 20.69 -11.58
N PHE A 524 12.90 19.58 -11.06
CA PHE A 524 11.46 19.47 -10.84
C PHE A 524 10.98 20.29 -9.65
N LEU A 525 11.72 20.31 -8.53
CA LEU A 525 11.35 21.16 -7.41
C LEU A 525 11.47 22.64 -7.78
N GLY A 526 12.50 23.04 -8.54
CA GLY A 526 12.64 24.42 -9.02
C GLY A 526 11.47 24.84 -9.92
N LEU A 527 11.05 23.97 -10.84
CA LEU A 527 9.89 24.19 -11.71
C LEU A 527 8.60 24.30 -10.88
N GLU A 528 8.38 23.41 -9.92
CA GLU A 528 7.20 23.44 -9.05
C GLU A 528 7.17 24.67 -8.15
N LEU A 529 8.30 25.08 -7.60
CA LEU A 529 8.41 26.30 -6.81
C LEU A 529 8.13 27.57 -7.64
N LEU A 530 8.47 27.57 -8.94
CA LEU A 530 8.09 28.65 -9.86
C LEU A 530 6.58 28.74 -10.04
N PHE A 531 5.90 27.60 -10.28
CA PHE A 531 4.43 27.56 -10.32
C PHE A 531 3.83 27.94 -8.95
N PHE A 532 4.47 27.56 -7.85
CA PHE A 532 3.96 27.79 -6.50
C PHE A 532 3.98 29.27 -6.16
N SER A 533 5.05 29.95 -6.57
CA SER A 533 5.17 31.40 -6.49
C SER A 533 3.97 32.09 -7.16
N SER A 534 3.59 31.68 -8.36
CA SER A 534 2.45 32.23 -9.10
C SER A 534 1.11 32.03 -8.38
N VAL A 535 0.84 30.80 -7.94
CA VAL A 535 -0.43 30.43 -7.28
C VAL A 535 -0.57 31.11 -5.91
N LEU A 536 0.53 31.40 -5.22
CA LEU A 536 0.51 32.10 -3.93
C LEU A 536 -0.12 33.50 -4.03
N GLY A 537 0.04 34.18 -5.16
CA GLY A 537 -0.63 35.46 -5.43
C GLY A 537 -2.16 35.35 -5.51
N SER A 538 -2.68 34.15 -5.77
CA SER A 538 -4.12 33.86 -5.90
C SER A 538 -4.76 33.38 -4.60
N VAL A 539 -4.00 33.30 -3.49
CA VAL A 539 -4.53 32.86 -2.18
C VAL A 539 -5.64 33.78 -1.67
N VAL A 540 -5.56 35.07 -2.02
CA VAL A 540 -6.58 36.08 -1.68
C VAL A 540 -7.89 35.83 -2.45
N ASP A 541 -7.81 35.22 -3.63
CA ASP A 541 -8.94 34.97 -4.53
C ASP A 541 -9.76 33.71 -4.15
N GLY A 542 -9.66 33.24 -2.89
CA GLY A 542 -10.45 32.11 -2.37
C GLY A 542 -9.69 30.80 -2.14
N SER A 543 -8.46 30.65 -2.66
CA SER A 543 -7.68 29.40 -2.52
C SER A 543 -7.29 29.07 -1.08
N TRP A 544 -7.37 30.03 -0.15
CA TRP A 544 -7.13 29.79 1.29
C TRP A 544 -8.09 28.76 1.88
N VAL A 545 -9.32 28.61 1.34
CA VAL A 545 -10.29 27.63 1.81
C VAL A 545 -9.76 26.21 1.66
N MET A 546 -9.07 25.90 0.56
CA MET A 546 -8.47 24.58 0.33
C MET A 546 -7.28 24.32 1.26
N LEU A 547 -6.48 25.33 1.56
CA LEU A 547 -5.39 25.22 2.55
C LEU A 547 -5.93 24.96 3.95
N VAL A 548 -7.00 25.66 4.37
CA VAL A 548 -7.65 25.44 5.66
C VAL A 548 -8.28 24.05 5.73
N PHE A 549 -8.94 23.62 4.65
CA PHE A 549 -9.50 22.27 4.54
C PHE A 549 -8.41 21.19 4.71
N ALA A 550 -7.29 21.32 3.98
CA ALA A 550 -6.15 20.42 4.10
C ALA A 550 -5.55 20.45 5.53
N ALA A 551 -5.42 21.63 6.15
CA ALA A 551 -4.91 21.77 7.51
C ALA A 551 -5.79 21.08 8.57
N VAL A 552 -7.12 21.15 8.42
CA VAL A 552 -8.07 20.44 9.29
C VAL A 552 -7.92 18.93 9.15
N LEU A 553 -7.83 18.42 7.91
CA LEU A 553 -7.62 16.99 7.65
C LEU A 553 -6.27 16.51 8.20
N PHE A 554 -5.20 17.28 7.96
CA PHE A 554 -3.88 17.02 8.52
C PHE A 554 -3.93 16.90 10.04
N LEU A 555 -4.63 17.81 10.73
CA LEU A 555 -4.78 17.78 12.18
C LEU A 555 -5.49 16.51 12.66
N ILE A 556 -6.56 16.10 11.98
CA ILE A 556 -7.30 14.86 12.29
C ILE A 556 -6.37 13.65 12.18
N MET A 557 -5.62 13.55 11.08
CA MET A 557 -4.69 12.44 10.85
C MET A 557 -3.53 12.43 11.84
N TYR A 558 -2.96 13.61 12.12
CA TYR A 558 -1.87 13.75 13.07
C TYR A 558 -2.27 13.37 14.49
N ILE A 559 -3.42 13.86 14.97
CA ILE A 559 -3.96 13.51 16.28
C ILE A 559 -4.25 12.01 16.37
N TRP A 560 -4.84 11.43 15.32
CA TRP A 560 -5.12 10.01 15.27
C TRP A 560 -3.86 9.15 15.34
N ASN A 561 -2.85 9.48 14.53
CA ASN A 561 -1.58 8.76 14.52
C ASN A 561 -0.84 8.91 15.86
N TYR A 562 -0.82 10.12 16.42
CA TYR A 562 -0.20 10.39 17.72
C TYR A 562 -0.85 9.55 18.83
N GLY A 563 -2.19 9.56 18.93
CA GLY A 563 -2.90 8.77 19.94
C GLY A 563 -2.77 7.27 19.72
N SER A 564 -2.80 6.80 18.47
CA SER A 564 -2.64 5.38 18.14
C SER A 564 -1.23 4.87 18.45
N LYS A 565 -0.19 5.66 18.16
CA LYS A 565 1.19 5.38 18.54
C LYS A 565 1.32 5.26 20.05
N LEU A 566 0.77 6.22 20.78
CA LEU A 566 0.83 6.27 22.23
C LEU A 566 0.11 5.08 22.88
N LYS A 567 -1.00 4.65 22.28
CA LYS A 567 -1.73 3.44 22.66
C LYS A 567 -0.84 2.23 22.55
N TYR A 568 -0.25 2.06 21.37
CA TYR A 568 0.56 0.92 21.02
C TYR A 568 1.81 0.83 21.90
N GLU A 569 2.54 1.93 22.09
CA GLU A 569 3.73 1.96 22.96
C GLU A 569 3.39 1.55 24.40
N THR A 570 2.21 1.97 24.91
CA THR A 570 1.79 1.62 26.26
C THR A 570 1.34 0.16 26.37
N GLU A 571 0.59 -0.33 25.38
CA GLU A 571 0.19 -1.75 25.29
C GLU A 571 1.40 -2.68 25.16
N VAL A 572 2.46 -2.25 24.45
CA VAL A 572 3.71 -3.02 24.33
C VAL A 572 4.52 -3.02 25.63
N LYS A 573 4.63 -1.88 26.32
CA LYS A 573 5.35 -1.79 27.60
C LYS A 573 4.72 -2.61 28.71
N GLN A 574 3.40 -2.78 28.68
CA GLN A 574 2.64 -3.54 29.69
C GLN A 574 2.39 -5.00 29.29
N LYS A 575 3.07 -5.52 28.27
CA LYS A 575 2.97 -6.93 27.89
C LYS A 575 3.30 -7.83 29.08
N LEU A 576 2.51 -8.89 29.25
CA LEU A 576 2.80 -9.93 30.22
C LEU A 576 3.98 -10.74 29.70
N SER A 577 5.05 -10.91 30.49
CA SER A 577 6.16 -11.78 30.09
C SER A 577 5.71 -13.24 30.10
N MET A 578 6.29 -14.04 29.20
CA MET A 578 6.04 -15.48 29.17
C MET A 578 6.59 -16.14 30.42
N ASP A 579 7.68 -15.60 30.98
CA ASP A 579 8.32 -16.09 32.20
C ASP A 579 7.39 -15.97 33.41
N LEU A 580 6.69 -14.83 33.53
CA LEU A 580 5.69 -14.62 34.58
C LEU A 580 4.55 -15.64 34.44
N MET A 581 4.09 -15.93 33.23
CA MET A 581 3.05 -16.93 33.03
C MET A 581 3.51 -18.35 33.40
N MET A 582 4.78 -18.68 33.17
CA MET A 582 5.37 -19.95 33.60
C MET A 582 5.50 -20.03 35.13
N GLU A 583 5.84 -18.92 35.81
CA GLU A 583 5.87 -18.83 37.27
C GLU A 583 4.48 -19.01 37.92
N LEU A 584 3.41 -18.54 37.27
CA LEU A 584 2.05 -18.69 37.80
C LEU A 584 1.50 -20.14 37.71
N GLY A 585 2.20 -21.06 37.05
CA GLY A 585 1.84 -22.49 36.93
C GLY A 585 0.57 -22.77 36.10
N SER A 586 0.19 -24.04 35.97
CA SER A 586 -0.92 -24.49 35.09
C SER A 586 -2.29 -23.89 35.44
N ASN A 587 -2.49 -23.50 36.70
CA ASN A 587 -3.69 -22.82 37.18
C ASN A 587 -3.65 -21.30 36.95
N LEU A 588 -2.54 -20.74 36.47
CA LEU A 588 -2.30 -19.30 36.37
C LEU A 588 -2.67 -18.54 37.67
N GLY A 589 -2.46 -19.17 38.83
CA GLY A 589 -2.89 -18.62 40.13
C GLY A 589 -4.39 -18.38 40.34
N THR A 590 -5.27 -18.97 39.51
CA THR A 590 -6.73 -18.73 39.53
C THR A 590 -7.56 -20.02 39.39
N ILE A 591 -8.88 -19.95 39.60
CA ILE A 591 -9.80 -21.08 39.47
C ILE A 591 -10.13 -21.31 37.99
N ARG A 592 -10.08 -22.57 37.51
CA ARG A 592 -10.45 -22.95 36.14
C ARG A 592 -11.94 -23.32 36.05
N ALA A 593 -12.75 -22.42 35.51
CA ALA A 593 -14.15 -22.67 35.18
C ALA A 593 -14.27 -23.50 33.88
N PRO A 594 -15.22 -24.44 33.77
CA PRO A 594 -15.40 -25.23 32.55
C PRO A 594 -15.87 -24.33 31.39
N GLY A 595 -15.22 -24.43 30.23
CA GLY A 595 -15.60 -23.68 29.01
C GLY A 595 -14.40 -23.23 28.17
N ILE A 596 -14.70 -22.55 27.06
CA ILE A 596 -13.68 -22.00 26.15
C ILE A 596 -13.69 -20.47 26.21
N GLY A 597 -12.56 -19.87 26.61
CA GLY A 597 -12.35 -18.44 26.57
C GLY A 597 -11.62 -18.00 25.30
N LEU A 598 -12.33 -17.33 24.38
CA LEU A 598 -11.73 -16.73 23.19
C LEU A 598 -11.26 -15.30 23.49
N VAL A 599 -9.95 -15.09 23.55
CA VAL A 599 -9.35 -13.78 23.80
C VAL A 599 -8.94 -13.15 22.48
N TYR A 600 -9.67 -12.12 22.05
CA TYR A 600 -9.32 -11.41 20.82
C TYR A 600 -8.16 -10.46 21.07
N ASN A 601 -7.11 -10.61 20.26
CA ASN A 601 -5.89 -9.84 20.39
C ASN A 601 -5.51 -9.20 19.05
N GLU A 602 -5.11 -7.92 19.10
CA GLU A 602 -4.51 -7.22 17.95
C GLU A 602 -2.99 -7.41 17.88
N LEU A 603 -2.34 -7.85 18.97
CA LEU A 603 -0.91 -8.10 19.03
C LEU A 603 -0.55 -9.45 18.39
N VAL A 604 0.31 -9.40 17.37
CA VAL A 604 0.89 -10.59 16.71
C VAL A 604 2.00 -11.23 17.54
N LYS A 605 2.51 -10.59 18.60
CA LYS A 605 3.56 -11.17 19.46
C LYS A 605 3.33 -10.86 20.94
N GLY A 606 3.27 -11.91 21.75
CA GLY A 606 3.09 -11.86 23.20
C GLY A 606 1.63 -11.88 23.66
N ILE A 607 1.45 -12.03 24.97
CA ILE A 607 0.14 -12.05 25.64
C ILE A 607 -0.27 -10.61 25.98
N PRO A 608 -1.52 -10.19 25.70
CA PRO A 608 -1.98 -8.84 26.01
C PRO A 608 -1.91 -8.52 27.50
N ALA A 609 -1.52 -7.27 27.82
CA ALA A 609 -1.62 -6.71 29.17
C ALA A 609 -3.02 -6.86 29.78
N ILE A 610 -4.05 -6.76 28.92
CA ILE A 610 -5.46 -6.86 29.30
C ILE A 610 -5.79 -8.24 29.88
N PHE A 611 -5.13 -9.29 29.39
CA PHE A 611 -5.27 -10.62 29.96
C PHE A 611 -4.65 -10.69 31.37
N GLY A 612 -3.49 -10.08 31.58
CA GLY A 612 -2.91 -9.93 32.93
C GLY A 612 -3.82 -9.16 33.90
N HIS A 613 -4.38 -8.04 33.47
CA HIS A 613 -5.35 -7.29 34.27
C HIS A 613 -6.64 -8.09 34.53
N PHE A 614 -7.07 -8.90 33.57
CA PHE A 614 -8.21 -9.79 33.76
C PHE A 614 -7.93 -10.82 34.85
N LEU A 615 -6.75 -11.45 34.84
CA LEU A 615 -6.31 -12.40 35.87
C LEU A 615 -6.27 -11.79 37.28
N THR A 616 -5.82 -10.54 37.41
CA THR A 616 -5.75 -9.87 38.73
C THR A 616 -7.12 -9.42 39.24
N THR A 617 -8.05 -9.11 38.34
CA THR A 617 -9.38 -8.58 38.72
C THR A 617 -10.38 -9.71 38.99
N LEU A 618 -10.27 -10.82 38.25
CA LEU A 618 -11.19 -11.95 38.33
C LEU A 618 -10.39 -13.22 38.64
N PRO A 619 -10.62 -13.85 39.81
CA PRO A 619 -9.89 -15.05 40.22
C PRO A 619 -10.40 -16.32 39.51
N ALA A 620 -10.99 -16.20 38.32
CA ALA A 620 -11.54 -17.32 37.56
C ALA A 620 -11.26 -17.16 36.06
N ILE A 621 -10.75 -18.21 35.43
CA ILE A 621 -10.48 -18.31 34.00
C ILE A 621 -11.10 -19.56 33.40
N HIS A 622 -11.33 -19.55 32.09
CA HIS A 622 -11.86 -20.73 31.40
C HIS A 622 -10.83 -21.87 31.34
N SER A 623 -11.32 -23.11 31.29
CA SER A 623 -10.52 -24.32 31.28
C SER A 623 -9.63 -24.40 30.04
N MET A 624 -10.11 -23.86 28.91
CA MET A 624 -9.34 -23.69 27.68
C MET A 624 -9.33 -22.22 27.25
N ILE A 625 -8.16 -21.71 26.86
CA ILE A 625 -8.01 -20.32 26.40
C ILE A 625 -7.42 -20.31 25.00
N ILE A 626 -8.06 -19.58 24.10
CA ILE A 626 -7.56 -19.41 22.72
C ILE A 626 -7.36 -17.92 22.45
N PHE A 627 -6.12 -17.53 22.21
CA PHE A 627 -5.79 -16.19 21.72
C PHE A 627 -6.05 -16.13 20.22
N VAL A 628 -7.11 -15.43 19.81
CA VAL A 628 -7.49 -15.31 18.40
C VAL A 628 -6.96 -13.99 17.83
N CYS A 629 -6.10 -14.09 16.81
CA CYS A 629 -5.61 -12.96 16.02
C CYS A 629 -6.19 -13.04 14.61
N ILE A 630 -6.88 -12.00 14.17
CA ILE A 630 -7.44 -11.94 12.82
C ILE A 630 -6.42 -11.28 11.89
N LYS A 631 -6.10 -11.94 10.78
CA LYS A 631 -5.17 -11.44 9.77
C LYS A 631 -5.83 -11.44 8.40
N TYR A 632 -5.66 -10.33 7.66
CA TYR A 632 -6.16 -10.22 6.30
C TYR A 632 -5.08 -10.61 5.30
N VAL A 633 -5.46 -11.36 4.28
CA VAL A 633 -4.58 -11.86 3.21
C VAL A 633 -5.08 -11.29 1.87
N PRO A 634 -4.19 -10.94 0.91
CA PRO A 634 -4.58 -10.32 -0.37
C PRO A 634 -5.29 -11.27 -1.36
N VAL A 635 -6.04 -12.26 -0.87
CA VAL A 635 -6.80 -13.23 -1.66
C VAL A 635 -8.31 -12.92 -1.49
N PRO A 636 -9.17 -13.07 -2.50
CA PRO A 636 -10.60 -12.72 -2.38
C PRO A 636 -11.31 -13.51 -1.26
N VAL A 637 -11.07 -14.81 -1.22
CA VAL A 637 -11.64 -15.75 -0.25
C VAL A 637 -10.54 -16.72 0.14
N VAL A 638 -10.31 -16.92 1.44
CA VAL A 638 -9.35 -17.92 1.92
C VAL A 638 -10.07 -19.28 2.04
N PRO A 639 -9.51 -20.38 1.50
CA PRO A 639 -10.07 -21.72 1.68
C PRO A 639 -10.25 -22.06 3.16
N GLN A 640 -11.32 -22.80 3.49
CA GLN A 640 -11.64 -23.12 4.89
C GLN A 640 -10.54 -23.91 5.60
N THR A 641 -9.80 -24.75 4.87
CA THR A 641 -8.69 -25.57 5.37
C THR A 641 -7.50 -24.75 5.87
N GLU A 642 -7.27 -23.56 5.30
CA GLU A 642 -6.14 -22.69 5.62
C GLU A 642 -6.55 -21.46 6.43
N ARG A 643 -7.84 -21.38 6.78
CA ARG A 643 -8.43 -20.24 7.46
C ARG A 643 -7.93 -20.09 8.89
N PHE A 644 -7.70 -21.20 9.59
CA PHE A 644 -7.29 -21.19 10.99
C PHE A 644 -5.95 -21.91 11.11
N LEU A 645 -4.96 -21.19 11.65
CA LEU A 645 -3.69 -21.78 12.06
C LEU A 645 -3.61 -21.80 13.57
N PHE A 646 -3.18 -22.93 14.13
CA PHE A 646 -3.03 -23.10 15.56
C PHE A 646 -1.59 -23.34 15.96
N ARG A 647 -1.23 -22.86 17.15
CA ARG A 647 0.02 -23.16 17.83
C ARG A 647 -0.19 -23.14 19.35
N ARG A 648 0.51 -24.01 20.08
CA ARG A 648 0.51 -23.98 21.55
C ARG A 648 1.39 -22.85 22.07
N VAL A 649 0.89 -22.13 23.08
CA VAL A 649 1.62 -21.01 23.73
C VAL A 649 2.39 -21.49 24.96
N CYS A 650 1.83 -22.47 25.66
CA CYS A 650 2.37 -23.07 26.89
C CYS A 650 2.46 -24.59 26.75
N PRO A 651 3.16 -25.29 27.67
CA PRO A 651 3.11 -26.75 27.78
C PRO A 651 1.68 -27.30 27.89
N LYS A 652 1.49 -28.59 27.56
CA LYS A 652 0.17 -29.24 27.43
C LYS A 652 -0.76 -29.01 28.63
N SER A 653 -0.22 -28.92 29.84
CA SER A 653 -0.96 -28.74 31.10
C SER A 653 -1.72 -27.42 31.23
N PHE A 654 -1.43 -26.41 30.42
CA PHE A 654 -2.05 -25.08 30.51
C PHE A 654 -3.31 -24.92 29.64
N HIS A 655 -3.50 -25.77 28.62
CA HIS A 655 -4.56 -25.67 27.60
C HIS A 655 -4.73 -24.25 27.01
N VAL A 656 -3.60 -23.60 26.71
CA VAL A 656 -3.54 -22.27 26.09
C VAL A 656 -3.06 -22.38 24.65
N PHE A 657 -3.94 -22.01 23.72
CA PHE A 657 -3.68 -22.04 22.29
C PHE A 657 -3.64 -20.63 21.71
N ARG A 658 -2.92 -20.49 20.62
CA ARG A 658 -2.95 -19.30 19.77
C ARG A 658 -3.49 -19.68 18.41
N CYS A 659 -4.46 -18.91 17.95
CA CYS A 659 -5.11 -19.09 16.66
C CYS A 659 -4.88 -17.83 15.80
N ILE A 660 -4.37 -18.01 14.58
CA ILE A 660 -4.38 -16.97 13.56
C ILE A 660 -5.49 -17.30 12.57
N ALA A 661 -6.52 -16.46 12.54
CA ALA A 661 -7.63 -16.57 11.62
C ALA A 661 -7.38 -15.69 10.38
N ARG A 662 -7.13 -16.31 9.23
CA ARG A 662 -6.91 -15.68 7.94
C ARG A 662 -8.24 -15.36 7.27
N TYR A 663 -8.37 -14.14 6.74
CA TYR A 663 -9.55 -13.73 5.97
C TYR A 663 -9.12 -13.06 4.67
N GLY A 664 -9.78 -13.44 3.59
CA GLY A 664 -9.70 -12.76 2.32
C GLY A 664 -10.42 -11.42 2.33
N TYR A 665 -10.11 -10.55 1.37
CA TYR A 665 -10.68 -9.20 1.30
C TYR A 665 -12.19 -9.18 0.99
N LYS A 666 -12.76 -10.29 0.51
CA LYS A 666 -14.21 -10.46 0.31
C LYS A 666 -14.87 -11.45 1.28
N ASP A 667 -14.13 -12.01 2.23
CA ASP A 667 -14.72 -12.90 3.22
C ASP A 667 -15.70 -12.13 4.11
N ALA A 668 -16.94 -12.58 4.11
CA ALA A 668 -17.98 -11.99 4.94
C ALA A 668 -17.76 -12.41 6.40
N ARG A 669 -17.38 -11.46 7.25
CA ARG A 669 -17.34 -11.66 8.72
C ARG A 669 -18.71 -11.88 9.37
N LYS A 670 -19.78 -11.92 8.57
CA LYS A 670 -21.16 -12.15 9.02
C LYS A 670 -21.52 -13.64 9.03
N GLU A 671 -20.55 -14.51 9.25
CA GLU A 671 -20.88 -15.90 9.56
C GLU A 671 -21.60 -15.91 10.90
N HIS A 672 -22.67 -16.72 11.01
CA HIS A 672 -23.31 -16.96 12.30
C HIS A 672 -22.24 -17.43 13.27
N HIS A 673 -22.23 -16.85 14.46
CA HIS A 673 -21.27 -17.12 15.53
C HIS A 673 -21.01 -18.63 15.74
N LEU A 674 -22.09 -19.42 15.68
CA LEU A 674 -22.08 -20.87 15.80
C LEU A 674 -21.25 -21.57 14.70
N ILE A 675 -21.30 -21.07 13.46
CA ILE A 675 -20.53 -21.62 12.34
C ILE A 675 -19.04 -21.34 12.54
N PHE A 676 -18.71 -20.12 12.98
CA PHE A 676 -17.34 -19.74 13.29
C PHE A 676 -16.77 -20.61 14.42
N GLU A 677 -17.52 -20.82 15.50
CA GLU A 677 -17.13 -21.69 16.61
C GLU A 677 -16.91 -23.13 16.17
N GLN A 678 -17.82 -23.69 15.36
CA GLN A 678 -17.71 -25.05 14.84
C GLN A 678 -16.44 -25.22 13.99
N LEU A 679 -16.18 -24.31 13.05
CA LEU A 679 -14.99 -24.37 12.18
C LEU A 679 -13.69 -24.18 12.98
N LEU A 680 -13.71 -23.30 13.98
CA LEU A 680 -12.55 -23.04 14.82
C LEU A 680 -12.19 -24.29 15.66
N ILE A 681 -13.18 -24.97 16.21
CA ILE A 681 -12.97 -26.19 17.00
C ILE A 681 -12.55 -27.36 16.10
N GLU A 682 -13.17 -27.53 14.93
CA GLU A 682 -12.77 -28.58 13.98
C GLU A 682 -11.31 -28.41 13.53
N SER A 683 -10.87 -27.17 13.30
CA SER A 683 -9.47 -26.88 12.97
C SER A 683 -8.53 -27.12 14.16
N LEU A 684 -8.96 -26.83 15.39
CA LEU A 684 -8.19 -27.16 16.59
C LEU A 684 -8.03 -28.67 16.78
N GLU A 685 -9.09 -29.46 16.56
CA GLU A 685 -9.04 -30.93 16.60
C GLU A 685 -8.06 -31.48 15.56
N LYS A 686 -8.10 -30.95 14.32
CA LYS A 686 -7.15 -31.32 13.25
C LYS A 686 -5.71 -31.01 13.64
N PHE A 687 -5.48 -29.84 14.25
CA PHE A 687 -4.15 -29.46 14.74
C PHE A 687 -3.62 -30.44 15.79
N ILE A 688 -4.43 -30.79 16.80
CA ILE A 688 -4.00 -31.69 17.87
C ILE A 688 -3.74 -33.10 17.35
N ARG A 689 -4.56 -33.60 16.41
CA ARG A 689 -4.31 -34.89 15.74
C ARG A 689 -2.99 -34.88 14.97
N ARG A 690 -2.70 -33.79 14.24
CA ARG A 690 -1.43 -33.64 13.51
C ARG A 690 -0.23 -33.59 14.47
N GLU A 691 -0.33 -32.79 15.53
CA GLU A 691 0.73 -32.67 16.54
C GLU A 691 1.00 -34.00 17.27
N ALA A 692 -0.03 -34.83 17.48
CA ALA A 692 0.14 -36.17 18.02
C ALA A 692 0.81 -37.13 17.02
N GLN A 693 0.48 -37.00 15.73
CA GLN A 693 1.08 -37.80 14.66
C GLN A 693 2.55 -37.45 14.40
N GLU A 694 2.90 -36.16 14.42
CA GLU A 694 4.29 -35.69 14.33
C GLU A 694 5.13 -36.24 15.48
N ARG A 695 4.60 -36.21 16.72
CA ARG A 695 5.31 -36.80 17.87
C ARG A 695 5.45 -38.32 17.81
N SER A 696 4.47 -39.04 17.26
CA SER A 696 4.62 -40.49 17.08
C SER A 696 5.72 -40.81 16.06
N LEU A 697 5.88 -39.97 15.04
CA LEU A 697 6.94 -40.12 14.04
C LEU A 697 8.32 -39.75 14.61
N GLU A 698 8.42 -38.67 15.40
CA GLU A 698 9.65 -38.32 16.13
C GLU A 698 10.05 -39.42 17.13
N SER A 699 9.10 -40.06 17.81
CA SER A 699 9.38 -41.17 18.72
C SER A 699 9.75 -42.48 18.02
N ASP A 700 9.39 -42.63 16.74
CA ASP A 700 9.77 -43.77 15.92
C ASP A 700 11.15 -43.56 15.25
N GLU A 701 11.54 -42.32 14.93
CA GLU A 701 12.90 -42.00 14.47
C GLU A 701 13.97 -42.16 15.57
N ASP A 702 13.62 -41.90 16.84
CA ASP A 702 14.48 -42.18 18.00
C ASP A 702 14.64 -43.68 18.32
N ARG A 703 14.02 -44.60 17.56
CA ARG A 703 14.16 -46.07 17.75
C ARG A 703 15.13 -46.75 16.80
N ASP A 704 15.67 -46.07 15.80
CA ASP A 704 16.54 -46.68 14.78
C ASP A 704 18.02 -46.26 14.84
N THR A 705 18.47 -45.59 15.91
CA THR A 705 19.90 -45.34 16.13
C THR A 705 20.30 -45.47 17.60
N ASP A 706 20.59 -46.69 18.04
CA ASP A 706 21.48 -46.91 19.19
C ASP A 706 22.91 -47.17 18.67
N SER A 707 23.70 -46.10 18.57
CA SER A 707 25.11 -46.13 18.95
C SER A 707 25.68 -44.72 19.18
N GLU A 708 25.88 -44.43 20.47
CA GLU A 708 26.86 -43.52 21.06
C GLU A 708 26.53 -42.01 21.17
N ASN A 709 26.17 -41.65 22.42
CA ASN A 709 26.47 -40.43 23.15
C ASN A 709 25.74 -39.12 22.78
N GLU A 710 24.83 -38.74 23.67
CA GLU A 710 24.40 -37.35 23.90
C GLU A 710 25.60 -36.43 24.19
N VAL A 711 25.82 -35.41 23.33
CA VAL A 711 26.26 -34.08 23.79
C VAL A 711 25.66 -33.00 22.89
N SER A 712 24.95 -32.07 23.54
CA SER A 712 24.50 -30.76 23.06
C SER A 712 25.23 -30.21 21.82
N CYS A 713 24.50 -29.90 20.75
CA CYS A 713 25.02 -29.06 19.66
C CYS A 713 25.23 -27.62 20.12
N SER A 714 26.38 -27.35 20.73
CA SER A 714 27.07 -26.08 20.61
C SER A 714 27.51 -25.90 19.14
N ASN A 715 27.12 -24.78 18.54
CA ASN A 715 27.46 -24.42 17.15
C ASN A 715 28.96 -24.55 16.86
N ILE A 716 29.33 -25.46 15.97
CA ILE A 716 30.66 -25.54 15.38
C ILE A 716 30.59 -24.89 13.99
N LEU A 717 31.34 -23.80 13.80
CA LEU A 717 31.55 -23.15 12.51
C LEU A 717 32.89 -23.64 11.93
N VAL A 718 32.82 -24.25 10.75
CA VAL A 718 33.98 -24.69 9.96
C VAL A 718 34.37 -23.57 8.99
N ALA A 719 35.63 -23.11 9.03
CA ALA A 719 36.15 -22.16 8.06
C ALA A 719 36.45 -22.87 6.71
N PRO A 720 36.55 -22.15 5.58
CA PRO A 720 36.67 -22.76 4.23
C PRO A 720 37.94 -23.57 3.99
N ASN A 721 38.90 -23.52 4.92
CA ASN A 721 40.14 -24.30 4.92
C ASN A 721 40.08 -25.54 5.84
N GLY A 722 38.92 -25.86 6.41
CA GLY A 722 38.68 -27.13 7.10
C GLY A 722 39.16 -27.20 8.56
N SER A 723 39.58 -26.11 9.19
CA SER A 723 39.89 -26.13 10.63
C SER A 723 38.70 -25.73 11.51
N VAL A 724 38.56 -26.44 12.64
CA VAL A 724 37.53 -26.25 13.67
C VAL A 724 38.19 -25.79 14.97
N TYR A 725 37.70 -24.68 15.55
CA TYR A 725 38.09 -24.22 16.89
C TYR A 725 36.92 -24.38 17.86
N SER A 726 37.18 -24.99 19.03
CA SER A 726 36.25 -25.05 20.16
C SER A 726 36.79 -24.18 21.30
N LEU A 727 35.99 -23.22 21.76
CA LEU A 727 36.35 -22.30 22.85
C LEU A 727 35.88 -22.90 24.18
N GLY A 728 36.80 -23.37 25.01
CA GLY A 728 36.50 -23.90 26.35
C GLY A 728 37.20 -23.11 27.45
N VAL A 729 36.49 -22.84 28.55
CA VAL A 729 37.04 -22.52 29.88
C VAL A 729 36.22 -23.29 30.94
N PRO A 730 36.84 -23.90 31.98
CA PRO A 730 36.25 -24.96 32.79
C PRO A 730 35.74 -24.50 34.16
N LEU A 731 35.01 -25.36 34.91
CA LEU A 731 35.26 -25.58 36.34
C LEU A 731 34.48 -26.75 36.99
N MET A 732 35.29 -27.60 37.65
CA MET A 732 35.15 -28.27 38.95
C MET A 732 34.35 -29.57 39.15
N ALA A 733 35.10 -30.50 39.75
CA ALA A 733 34.86 -31.91 40.06
C ALA A 733 33.97 -32.20 41.29
N GLY A 734 33.40 -33.41 41.29
CA GLY A 734 33.65 -34.39 42.34
C GLY A 734 32.44 -34.90 43.13
N TYR A 735 32.07 -36.18 42.97
CA TYR A 735 31.96 -37.15 44.08
C TYR A 735 31.61 -38.59 43.59
N SER A 736 32.07 -39.57 44.36
CA SER A 736 32.18 -41.02 44.07
C SER A 736 31.20 -41.92 44.86
N GLY A 737 31.00 -43.16 44.40
CA GLY A 737 30.57 -44.34 45.20
C GLY A 737 29.67 -45.30 44.40
N ILE A 738 30.13 -46.43 43.84
CA ILE A 738 30.56 -47.75 44.39
C ILE A 738 29.41 -48.74 44.71
N ASP A 739 29.64 -50.00 44.28
CA ASP A 739 29.01 -51.31 44.61
C ASP A 739 27.76 -51.75 43.81
N LYS A 740 27.58 -53.00 43.34
CA LYS A 740 28.42 -54.19 43.07
C LYS A 740 27.49 -55.23 42.45
N THR A 741 28.01 -56.03 41.53
CA THR A 741 27.41 -57.12 40.75
C THR A 741 27.10 -58.38 41.60
N ILE A 742 26.11 -59.20 41.19
CA ILE A 742 26.22 -60.68 41.01
C ILE A 742 24.98 -61.29 40.28
N SER A 743 25.33 -62.16 39.32
CA SER A 743 24.67 -63.19 38.50
C SER A 743 23.20 -63.66 38.63
N GLU A 744 22.59 -63.74 37.44
CA GLU A 744 21.97 -64.89 36.73
C GLU A 744 21.01 -65.87 37.45
N ALA A 745 19.77 -65.92 36.95
CA ALA A 745 19.18 -67.14 36.36
C ALA A 745 17.91 -66.77 35.55
N SER A 746 17.83 -67.32 34.35
CA SER A 746 16.73 -67.21 33.38
C SER A 746 15.54 -68.09 33.76
N THR A 747 14.31 -67.61 33.53
CA THR A 747 13.27 -68.29 32.70
C THR A 747 11.91 -67.56 32.73
N SER A 748 11.20 -67.73 31.60
CA SER A 748 9.80 -67.42 31.26
C SER A 748 9.37 -65.96 31.02
N PHE A 749 9.37 -65.61 29.72
CA PHE A 749 8.25 -65.07 28.94
C PHE A 749 7.20 -64.22 29.68
N ASP A 750 7.26 -62.91 29.45
CA ASP A 750 6.15 -62.15 28.84
C ASP A 750 6.73 -60.82 28.28
N GLU A 751 6.48 -60.55 27.00
CA GLU A 751 6.78 -59.25 26.38
C GLU A 751 5.82 -58.18 26.91
N PRO A 752 6.29 -56.94 27.18
CA PRO A 752 5.48 -55.76 26.95
C PRO A 752 6.15 -54.91 25.87
N ARG A 753 5.70 -55.05 24.62
CA ARG A 753 6.14 -54.21 23.49
C ARG A 753 5.13 -53.13 23.06
N ASP A 754 4.03 -52.93 23.80
CA ASP A 754 2.91 -52.07 23.35
C ASP A 754 2.59 -50.82 24.21
N GLU A 755 3.28 -50.57 25.33
CA GLU A 755 2.87 -49.52 26.28
C GLU A 755 3.07 -48.07 25.77
N THR A 756 4.06 -47.80 24.91
CA THR A 756 4.36 -46.41 24.49
C THR A 756 3.38 -45.87 23.43
N VAL A 757 2.92 -46.72 22.51
CA VAL A 757 1.98 -46.33 21.43
C VAL A 757 0.55 -46.23 21.96
N THR A 758 0.18 -47.06 22.94
CA THR A 758 -1.12 -47.02 23.60
C THR A 758 -1.27 -45.78 24.50
N ASP A 759 -0.22 -45.36 25.20
CA ASP A 759 -0.28 -44.18 26.08
C ASP A 759 -0.38 -42.86 25.28
N ALA A 760 0.29 -42.76 24.12
CA ALA A 760 0.15 -41.62 23.21
C ALA A 760 -1.27 -41.50 22.62
N ARG A 761 -1.87 -42.63 22.20
CA ARG A 761 -3.27 -42.67 21.71
C ARG A 761 -4.28 -42.34 22.80
N GLN A 762 -4.11 -42.89 24.01
CA GLN A 762 -4.99 -42.57 25.13
C GLN A 762 -4.85 -41.10 25.57
N SER A 763 -3.64 -40.53 25.53
CA SER A 763 -3.40 -39.11 25.80
C SER A 763 -4.12 -38.21 24.81
N LEU A 764 -4.12 -38.57 23.51
CA LEU A 764 -4.87 -37.86 22.47
C LEU A 764 -6.39 -37.92 22.69
N GLU A 765 -6.94 -39.09 23.02
CA GLU A 765 -8.38 -39.24 23.28
C GLU A 765 -8.83 -38.48 24.53
N ARG A 766 -8.01 -38.45 25.59
CA ARG A 766 -8.27 -37.63 26.79
C ARG A 766 -8.28 -36.13 26.46
N GLU A 767 -7.38 -35.67 25.60
CA GLU A 767 -7.33 -34.25 25.20
C GLU A 767 -8.50 -33.87 24.29
N LEU A 768 -8.89 -34.73 23.34
CA LEU A 768 -10.05 -34.51 22.48
C LEU A 768 -11.38 -34.51 23.27
N SER A 769 -11.54 -35.46 24.21
CA SER A 769 -12.73 -35.50 25.09
C SER A 769 -12.81 -34.30 26.02
N PHE A 770 -11.67 -33.77 26.49
CA PHE A 770 -11.63 -32.52 27.23
C PHE A 770 -12.13 -31.32 26.40
N ILE A 771 -11.75 -31.23 25.11
CA ILE A 771 -12.22 -30.16 24.21
C ILE A 771 -13.72 -30.24 23.98
N HIS A 772 -14.27 -31.45 23.79
CA HIS A 772 -15.71 -31.66 23.62
C HIS A 772 -16.47 -31.22 24.86
N LYS A 773 -16.00 -31.62 26.06
CA LYS A 773 -16.58 -31.20 27.34
C LYS A 773 -16.50 -29.67 27.55
N ALA A 774 -15.39 -29.06 27.17
CA ALA A 774 -15.22 -27.60 27.24
C ALA A 774 -16.16 -26.87 26.25
N LYS A 775 -16.37 -27.42 25.06
CA LYS A 775 -17.32 -26.90 24.06
C LYS A 775 -18.76 -26.97 24.56
N GLU A 776 -19.17 -28.09 25.16
CA GLU A 776 -20.52 -28.26 25.73
C GLU A 776 -20.80 -27.28 26.88
N SER A 777 -19.75 -26.89 27.61
CA SER A 777 -19.85 -25.91 28.70
C SER A 777 -20.01 -24.46 28.22
N GLY A 778 -19.81 -24.19 26.92
CA GLY A 778 -20.02 -22.89 26.28
C GLY A 778 -18.73 -22.12 25.95
N VAL A 779 -18.87 -21.17 25.02
CA VAL A 779 -17.80 -20.29 24.54
C VAL A 779 -18.05 -18.86 24.98
N VAL A 780 -17.05 -18.24 25.61
CA VAL A 780 -17.09 -16.85 26.07
C VAL A 780 -16.05 -16.01 25.34
N TYR A 781 -16.48 -14.85 24.86
CA TYR A 781 -15.70 -13.94 24.05
C TYR A 781 -15.15 -12.83 24.93
N LEU A 782 -13.84 -12.86 25.20
CA LEU A 782 -13.14 -11.82 25.93
C LEU A 782 -12.58 -10.79 24.96
N LEU A 783 -13.14 -9.57 25.01
CA LEU A 783 -12.64 -8.44 24.22
C LEU A 783 -11.95 -7.43 25.12
N GLY A 784 -10.69 -7.17 24.83
CA GLY A 784 -9.94 -6.10 25.47
C GLY A 784 -10.24 -4.72 24.87
N HIS A 785 -10.51 -3.74 25.72
CA HIS A 785 -10.68 -2.35 25.33
C HIS A 785 -9.69 -1.44 26.08
N GLY A 786 -8.54 -1.19 25.46
CA GLY A 786 -7.57 -0.24 25.97
C GLY A 786 -7.96 1.20 25.66
N ASP A 787 -8.40 2.00 26.63
CA ASP A 787 -8.58 3.45 26.50
C ASP A 787 -7.34 4.22 26.97
N ILE A 788 -7.11 5.43 26.46
CA ILE A 788 -5.94 6.24 26.84
C ILE A 788 -6.42 7.52 27.49
N ARG A 789 -5.85 7.88 28.64
CA ARG A 789 -6.05 9.18 29.27
C ARG A 789 -4.71 9.83 29.59
N ALA A 790 -4.63 11.14 29.39
CA ALA A 790 -3.46 11.89 29.78
C ALA A 790 -3.32 11.95 31.31
N ARG A 791 -2.09 11.78 31.83
CA ARG A 791 -1.81 11.94 33.28
C ARG A 791 -2.19 13.33 33.78
N LYS A 792 -2.57 13.45 35.06
CA LYS A 792 -2.94 14.73 35.70
C LYS A 792 -1.81 15.77 35.65
N GLU A 793 -0.56 15.32 35.57
CA GLU A 793 0.64 16.18 35.47
C GLU A 793 1.01 16.54 34.03
N SER A 794 0.37 15.95 33.01
CA SER A 794 0.68 16.25 31.61
C SER A 794 0.31 17.69 31.23
N TRP A 795 1.08 18.25 30.30
CA TRP A 795 0.86 19.58 29.74
C TRP A 795 -0.54 19.73 29.12
N PHE A 796 -1.08 20.95 29.14
CA PHE A 796 -2.47 21.23 28.75
C PHE A 796 -2.80 20.75 27.32
N ILE A 797 -1.91 20.98 26.35
CA ILE A 797 -2.13 20.56 24.95
C ILE A 797 -2.24 19.03 24.85
N LYS A 798 -1.39 18.28 25.56
CA LYS A 798 -1.45 16.82 25.59
C LYS A 798 -2.78 16.32 26.16
N LYS A 799 -3.28 16.96 27.22
CA LYS A 799 -4.62 16.65 27.79
C LYS A 799 -5.74 16.95 26.80
N LEU A 800 -5.70 18.09 26.12
CA LEU A 800 -6.70 18.49 25.14
C LEU A 800 -6.75 17.49 23.97
N VAL A 801 -5.58 17.19 23.39
CA VAL A 801 -5.45 16.27 22.25
C VAL A 801 -5.92 14.86 22.60
N ILE A 802 -5.49 14.30 23.74
CA ILE A 802 -5.80 12.90 24.09
C ILE A 802 -7.23 12.78 24.64
N ASN A 803 -7.59 13.56 25.66
CA ASN A 803 -8.84 13.35 26.39
C ASN A 803 -10.08 13.83 25.62
N TYR A 804 -9.93 14.79 24.71
CA TYR A 804 -11.03 15.34 23.93
C TYR A 804 -10.94 14.90 22.47
N PHE A 805 -9.94 15.35 21.71
CA PHE A 805 -9.93 15.12 20.25
C PHE A 805 -9.75 13.66 19.87
N TYR A 806 -8.74 12.97 20.40
CA TYR A 806 -8.50 11.55 20.12
C TYR A 806 -9.66 10.68 20.65
N ALA A 807 -10.13 10.94 21.87
CA ALA A 807 -11.28 10.24 22.44
C ALA A 807 -12.56 10.47 21.60
N PHE A 808 -12.79 11.69 21.10
CA PHE A 808 -13.91 12.02 20.22
C PHE A 808 -13.81 11.26 18.90
N LEU A 809 -12.68 11.32 18.20
CA LEU A 809 -12.46 10.60 16.95
C LEU A 809 -12.68 9.10 17.16
N ARG A 810 -12.12 8.54 18.23
CA ARG A 810 -12.25 7.10 18.52
C ARG A 810 -13.67 6.67 18.88
N ARG A 811 -14.45 7.52 19.57
CA ARG A 811 -15.85 7.24 19.91
C ARG A 811 -16.77 7.29 18.69
N ASN A 812 -16.50 8.21 17.76
CA ASN A 812 -17.30 8.40 16.55
C ASN A 812 -16.88 7.48 15.39
N CYS A 813 -15.64 6.98 15.39
CA CYS A 813 -15.15 6.04 14.38
C CYS A 813 -15.42 4.57 14.74
N ARG A 814 -15.41 3.71 13.73
CA ARG A 814 -15.79 2.30 13.91
C ARG A 814 -14.76 1.58 14.77
N ARG A 815 -15.24 0.88 15.80
CA ARG A 815 -14.39 0.00 16.63
C ARG A 815 -13.91 -1.19 15.81
N GLY A 816 -12.65 -1.60 16.01
CA GLY A 816 -11.99 -2.68 15.26
C GLY A 816 -12.74 -4.01 15.22
N ILE A 817 -13.58 -4.26 16.23
CA ILE A 817 -14.26 -5.54 16.46
C ILE A 817 -15.79 -5.40 16.38
N ALA A 818 -16.32 -4.24 15.95
CA ALA A 818 -17.76 -4.01 15.69
C ALA A 818 -18.26 -4.76 14.41
N SER A 819 -17.70 -5.93 14.14
CA SER A 819 -18.00 -6.79 12.99
C SER A 819 -18.20 -8.24 13.36
N LEU A 820 -17.85 -8.67 14.58
CA LEU A 820 -18.24 -9.99 15.06
C LEU A 820 -19.67 -9.86 15.59
N SER A 821 -20.63 -10.48 14.90
CA SER A 821 -22.02 -10.59 15.35
C SER A 821 -22.12 -11.61 16.49
N VAL A 822 -21.48 -11.28 17.62
CA VAL A 822 -21.50 -12.09 18.84
C VAL A 822 -22.75 -11.72 19.64
N PRO A 823 -23.56 -12.70 20.09
CA PRO A 823 -24.66 -12.43 21.01
C PRO A 823 -24.15 -11.80 22.31
N HIS A 824 -24.84 -10.78 22.80
CA HIS A 824 -24.43 -10.01 23.98
C HIS A 824 -24.29 -10.85 25.26
N THR A 825 -24.94 -12.01 25.34
CA THR A 825 -24.90 -12.93 26.48
C THR A 825 -23.55 -13.61 26.67
N ASN A 826 -22.77 -13.80 25.59
CA ASN A 826 -21.52 -14.55 25.60
C ASN A 826 -20.29 -13.63 25.51
N LEU A 827 -20.50 -12.32 25.61
CA LEU A 827 -19.48 -11.32 25.35
C LEU A 827 -19.08 -10.58 26.62
N MET A 828 -17.80 -10.68 26.98
CA MET A 828 -17.21 -9.99 28.11
C MET A 828 -16.23 -8.92 27.62
N GLN A 829 -16.51 -7.65 27.93
CA GLN A 829 -15.61 -6.54 27.59
C GLN A 829 -14.79 -6.13 28.81
N VAL A 830 -13.46 -6.20 28.69
CA VAL A 830 -12.54 -5.74 29.72
C VAL A 830 -11.97 -4.39 29.28
N GLY A 831 -12.43 -3.32 29.93
CA GLY A 831 -11.90 -1.97 29.73
C GLY A 831 -10.66 -1.74 30.58
N MET A 832 -9.56 -1.30 29.96
CA MET A 832 -8.34 -0.89 30.65
C MET A 832 -8.01 0.54 30.27
N THR A 833 -7.84 1.43 31.24
CA THR A 833 -7.43 2.82 30.96
C THR A 833 -5.93 2.97 31.17
N TYR A 834 -5.21 3.21 30.09
CA TYR A 834 -3.79 3.53 30.06
C TYR A 834 -3.57 5.01 30.37
N MET A 835 -2.80 5.28 31.43
CA MET A 835 -2.44 6.64 31.85
C MET A 835 -1.13 7.07 31.20
N VAL A 836 -1.19 7.97 30.22
CA VAL A 836 -0.04 8.33 29.39
C VAL A 836 0.42 9.77 29.53
#